data_AF-A0A2S4M519-F1
#
_entry.id   AF-A0A2S4M519-F1
#
_cell.length_a   1.000
_cell.length_b   1.000
_cell.length_c   1.000
_cell.angle_alpha   90.00
_cell.angle_beta   90.00
_cell.angle_gamma   90.00
#
_symmetry.space_group_name_H-M   'P 1'
#
loop_
_entity.id
_entity.type
_entity.pdbx_description
1 polymer ?
#
loop_
_entity_poly.entity_id
_entity_poly.type
_entity_poly.pdbx_seq_one_letter_code
_entity_poly.pdbx_strand_id
1 'polypeptide(L)'
;MTAFPALTDTTTLPPQAQQEQDIDRVMQIAIAHHRKQEYAEAAKLYASVLAVDSEHVDAHYHLGVLRLQADEPAEAAPHFEVVLGHTPQNGQIWIYYITALTVSGQPDAARAALTIAQQQGLPEEAVRTLLARVNGEEEPVPAAPQPEAAARTEAEAEPASQAPAGGDEAPAAAETTADAPVKLDTRRASAKDQYQLQQLLNSGKLDAALKVARRLTQQYPSHGECWIELGRVLQSTGNYSEAVEAGEHAARLLPNHMVAQTLLADRLVITRQYHRAKAHCLETLKRFPESAALHRNLGCALLETGEPDEGFAHMRRAIELTPNAIEFDSLATALGRHGLFEEAEAAFRRALELAPMQASTHSNLLFYVMHKPDLDAASAFAEFREYSARHEAPLRGRTPAHTNDRNPARRLKIGFVSGDLINHPVAYFFLSVLEQLVKDTSLSVHIYSNYVVTDGFTAEIRQHAQTWTEIFGMSNEVVTQKIRDDGIDILVDLSGHTGRNRLVVFAQKAAPVQVSWIGNPATTGLDAVDYYMSDRFVTPLKEFESRFSEKLVFLPALAPFKPHPKSPDVNALPALKNGFITFGSFSRIVKIGKEVVALWARVLREVPDSRLLIGAIAAKDQMIRLIEMFGKEGIEASRISFLGRANVTTYLQQHNLIDVCLDTFPFGNSTTTMQALWMGVPTMTLPGDSMASRSSTGWLSHLGLEAAFVAQDKDDFVRKCAALAADPEALAVVRQELREYCRQSVLIDAQAISAAASRAFRIMWQRWCDGIAPEHFEVHTDDVLAASALDAQSADRPTLLINNGGLPAGIKPIRFVCGTRCDREKFFEETALGRSLKLYEKRPGLQLQLFDNNSRGLSTIYNSAIDYAVENPAILVFVHDDVWLTDYFWDERIRESLAHFDMAGIAGNRRRLPRQPAWCFATADMRWDEARYLSGTVGHGKGFPSKNVLMFGPSQQECKLLDGLLLIADSEMFARHELRFDEQFKFHFYDMDLCRQAELKGLRIGTWPLSVVHESVGAFGSRVWRESYDLYLRKYKD
;
A
#
# COMPACT_ATOMS: atom_id res chain seq x y z
N MET A 1 -15.23 74.93 39.91
CA MET A 1 -14.65 74.69 38.58
C MET A 1 -14.99 73.26 38.17
N THR A 2 -15.36 73.04 36.90
CA THR A 2 -15.21 71.78 36.10
C THR A 2 -15.42 70.41 36.76
N ALA A 3 -16.11 69.43 36.18
CA ALA A 3 -17.04 69.34 35.05
C ALA A 3 -17.70 67.93 35.12
N PHE A 4 -18.87 67.75 34.51
CA PHE A 4 -19.47 66.44 34.19
C PHE A 4 -19.70 66.42 32.67
N PRO A 5 -19.62 65.26 31.99
CA PRO A 5 -20.77 64.35 31.98
C PRO A 5 -20.51 62.83 31.90
N ALA A 6 -21.58 62.10 32.23
CA ALA A 6 -21.98 60.77 31.73
C ALA A 6 -21.05 59.56 31.98
N LEU A 7 -21.37 58.81 33.03
CA LEU A 7 -21.28 57.36 33.00
C LEU A 7 -22.35 56.82 32.04
N THR A 8 -21.96 56.17 30.95
CA THR A 8 -22.85 55.27 30.20
C THR A 8 -22.68 53.86 30.74
N ASP A 9 -23.69 53.37 31.45
CA ASP A 9 -23.78 51.94 31.80
C ASP A 9 -23.71 51.10 30.53
N THR A 10 -22.75 50.18 30.49
CA THR A 10 -22.76 49.04 29.57
C THR A 10 -22.45 47.79 30.37
N THR A 11 -23.50 47.06 30.72
CA THR A 11 -23.41 45.70 31.27
C THR A 11 -22.82 44.79 30.19
N THR A 12 -21.51 44.56 30.26
CA THR A 12 -20.83 43.59 29.40
C THR A 12 -21.23 42.18 29.82
N LEU A 13 -21.74 41.39 28.87
CA LEU A 13 -22.09 40.00 29.08
C LEU A 13 -20.84 39.12 29.18
N PRO A 14 -20.93 37.91 29.78
CA PRO A 14 -19.83 36.94 29.74
C PRO A 14 -19.36 36.65 28.30
N PRO A 15 -18.08 36.34 28.05
CA PRO A 15 -17.54 36.21 26.69
C PRO A 15 -18.31 35.28 25.76
N GLN A 16 -18.82 34.15 26.26
CA GLN A 16 -19.66 33.23 25.48
C GLN A 16 -21.03 33.82 25.13
N ALA A 17 -21.71 34.47 26.08
CA ALA A 17 -23.00 35.11 25.83
C ALA A 17 -22.89 36.34 24.92
N GLN A 18 -21.73 37.01 24.89
CA GLN A 18 -21.43 38.05 23.91
C GLN A 18 -21.20 37.44 22.51
N GLN A 19 -20.45 36.34 22.41
CA GLN A 19 -20.21 35.63 21.16
C GLN A 19 -21.50 35.06 20.54
N GLU A 20 -22.39 34.48 21.35
CA GLU A 20 -23.72 34.03 20.91
C GLU A 20 -24.57 35.20 20.36
N GLN A 21 -24.62 36.34 21.04
CA GLN A 21 -25.33 37.53 20.55
C GLN A 21 -24.73 38.10 19.26
N ASP A 22 -23.40 38.05 19.10
CA ASP A 22 -22.73 38.52 17.89
C ASP A 22 -23.00 37.56 16.71
N ILE A 23 -23.03 36.25 16.94
CA ILE A 23 -23.44 35.23 15.95
C ILE A 23 -24.91 35.44 15.53
N ASP A 24 -25.84 35.54 16.48
CA ASP A 24 -27.27 35.80 16.22
C ASP A 24 -27.46 37.04 15.33
N ARG A 25 -26.71 38.10 15.63
CA ARG A 25 -26.76 39.36 14.88
C ARG A 25 -26.23 39.21 13.46
N VAL A 26 -25.12 38.49 13.26
CA VAL A 26 -24.59 38.20 11.92
C VAL A 26 -25.55 37.30 11.13
N MET A 27 -26.15 36.28 11.77
CA MET A 27 -27.17 35.42 11.16
C MET A 27 -28.40 36.20 10.70
N GLN A 28 -28.92 37.12 11.52
CA GLN A 28 -30.05 37.98 11.11
C GLN A 28 -29.71 38.87 9.92
N ILE A 29 -28.49 39.40 9.84
CA ILE A 29 -28.03 40.21 8.70
C ILE A 29 -27.87 39.31 7.45
N ALA A 30 -27.30 38.10 7.59
CA ALA A 30 -27.18 37.12 6.51
C ALA A 30 -28.55 36.73 5.92
N ILE A 31 -29.53 36.42 6.77
CA ILE A 31 -30.91 36.10 6.37
C ILE A 31 -31.58 37.30 5.71
N ALA A 32 -31.32 38.53 6.16
CA ALA A 32 -31.84 39.74 5.53
C ALA A 32 -31.27 39.96 4.12
N HIS A 33 -29.98 39.71 3.89
CA HIS A 33 -29.37 39.71 2.56
C HIS A 33 -29.92 38.56 1.68
N HIS A 34 -30.10 37.37 2.24
CA HIS A 34 -30.67 36.21 1.54
C HIS A 34 -32.09 36.50 1.04
N ARG A 35 -32.95 37.10 1.88
CA ARG A 35 -34.30 37.53 1.51
C ARG A 35 -34.34 38.61 0.44
N LYS A 36 -33.32 39.47 0.36
CA LYS A 36 -33.15 40.47 -0.70
C LYS A 36 -32.54 39.92 -2.00
N GLN A 37 -32.25 38.61 -2.05
CA GLN A 37 -31.53 37.95 -3.15
C GLN A 37 -30.08 38.46 -3.33
N GLU A 38 -29.49 39.03 -2.28
CA GLU A 38 -28.09 39.49 -2.23
C GLU A 38 -27.16 38.30 -1.88
N TYR A 39 -27.28 37.21 -2.65
CA TYR A 39 -26.74 35.88 -2.31
C TYR A 39 -25.23 35.87 -2.02
N ALA A 40 -24.44 36.64 -2.76
CA ALA A 40 -22.99 36.72 -2.56
C ALA A 40 -22.59 37.32 -1.19
N GLU A 41 -23.38 38.26 -0.65
CA GLU A 41 -23.14 38.82 0.69
C GLU A 41 -23.71 37.91 1.78
N ALA A 42 -24.88 37.31 1.55
CA ALA A 42 -25.44 36.30 2.47
C ALA A 42 -24.49 35.11 2.67
N ALA A 43 -23.91 34.57 1.59
CA ALA A 43 -22.96 33.46 1.64
C ALA A 43 -21.68 33.80 2.43
N LYS A 44 -21.13 35.01 2.27
CA LYS A 44 -19.99 35.49 3.06
C LYS A 44 -20.32 35.56 4.55
N LEU A 45 -21.51 36.04 4.90
CA LEU A 45 -21.94 36.18 6.28
C LEU A 45 -22.18 34.81 6.94
N TYR A 46 -22.84 33.86 6.26
CA TYR A 46 -22.93 32.48 6.75
C TYR A 46 -21.55 31.83 6.90
N ALA A 47 -20.65 32.01 5.94
CA ALA A 47 -19.27 31.53 6.04
C ALA A 47 -18.49 32.19 7.20
N SER A 48 -18.79 33.45 7.55
CA SER A 48 -18.17 34.12 8.69
C SER A 48 -18.67 33.59 10.04
N VAL A 49 -19.93 33.11 10.11
CA VAL A 49 -20.44 32.36 11.27
C VAL A 49 -19.73 31.01 11.37
N LEU A 50 -19.60 30.29 10.25
CA LEU A 50 -18.90 28.99 10.21
C LEU A 50 -17.38 29.08 10.50
N ALA A 51 -16.78 30.26 10.35
CA ALA A 51 -15.39 30.51 10.75
C ALA A 51 -15.22 30.71 12.27
N VAL A 52 -16.32 30.93 13.01
CA VAL A 52 -16.36 31.14 14.46
C VAL A 52 -16.95 29.91 15.18
N ASP A 53 -17.98 29.30 14.61
CA ASP A 53 -18.57 28.03 15.03
C ASP A 53 -18.78 27.14 13.80
N SER A 54 -17.87 26.17 13.62
CA SER A 54 -17.83 25.31 12.42
C SER A 54 -18.97 24.31 12.31
N GLU A 55 -19.72 24.07 13.39
CA GLU A 55 -20.85 23.13 13.43
C GLU A 55 -22.22 23.85 13.47
N HIS A 56 -22.25 25.18 13.32
CA HIS A 56 -23.47 25.98 13.46
C HIS A 56 -24.58 25.59 12.46
N VAL A 57 -25.55 24.81 12.95
CA VAL A 57 -26.55 24.09 12.13
C VAL A 57 -27.30 25.01 11.16
N ASP A 58 -27.80 26.16 11.63
CA ASP A 58 -28.57 27.08 10.78
C ASP A 58 -27.72 27.75 9.69
N ALA A 59 -26.42 27.95 9.94
CA ALA A 59 -25.50 28.56 8.97
C ALA A 59 -25.16 27.56 7.86
N HIS A 60 -24.94 26.28 8.21
CA HIS A 60 -24.85 25.19 7.24
C HIS A 60 -26.15 25.04 6.44
N TYR A 61 -27.32 25.05 7.09
CA TYR A 61 -28.61 24.95 6.42
C TYR A 61 -28.80 26.04 5.36
N HIS A 62 -28.66 27.30 5.75
CA HIS A 62 -28.87 28.42 4.83
C HIS A 62 -27.81 28.47 3.71
N LEU A 63 -26.55 28.15 4.01
CA LEU A 63 -25.49 28.11 3.00
C LEU A 63 -25.70 26.97 2.00
N GLY A 64 -26.10 25.77 2.45
CA GLY A 64 -26.47 24.65 1.58
C GLY A 64 -27.65 24.97 0.67
N VAL A 65 -28.70 25.61 1.19
CA VAL A 65 -29.84 26.09 0.37
C VAL A 65 -29.40 27.12 -0.66
N LEU A 66 -28.51 28.05 -0.28
CA LEU A 66 -27.99 29.08 -1.18
C LEU A 66 -27.15 28.48 -2.31
N ARG A 67 -26.31 27.47 -2.02
CA ARG A 67 -25.55 26.72 -3.04
C ARG A 67 -26.46 25.95 -4.01
N LEU A 68 -27.54 25.34 -3.54
CA LEU A 68 -28.57 24.78 -4.43
C LEU A 68 -29.26 25.85 -5.29
N GLN A 69 -29.53 27.03 -4.75
CA GLN A 69 -30.12 28.16 -5.50
C GLN A 69 -29.15 28.77 -6.53
N ALA A 70 -27.84 28.60 -6.33
CA ALA A 70 -26.77 29.06 -7.22
C ALA A 70 -26.40 28.05 -8.33
N ASP A 71 -27.08 26.90 -8.42
CA ASP A 71 -26.74 25.76 -9.29
C ASP A 71 -25.36 25.14 -8.98
N GLU A 72 -25.00 25.12 -7.68
CA GLU A 72 -23.75 24.53 -7.16
C GLU A 72 -24.06 23.29 -6.26
N PRO A 73 -24.74 22.25 -6.78
CA PRO A 73 -25.24 21.13 -5.96
C PRO A 73 -24.14 20.29 -5.30
N ALA A 74 -22.95 20.23 -5.90
CA ALA A 74 -21.79 19.55 -5.32
C ALA A 74 -21.25 20.27 -4.07
N GLU A 75 -21.34 21.60 -4.01
CA GLU A 75 -20.94 22.39 -2.84
C GLU A 75 -22.02 22.42 -1.76
N ALA A 76 -23.29 22.19 -2.13
CA ALA A 76 -24.41 22.13 -1.19
C ALA A 76 -24.43 20.86 -0.32
N ALA A 77 -24.03 19.71 -0.88
CA ALA A 77 -24.18 18.41 -0.21
C ALA A 77 -23.46 18.29 1.15
N PRO A 78 -22.19 18.73 1.32
CA PRO A 78 -21.50 18.66 2.62
C PRO A 78 -22.18 19.49 3.72
N HIS A 79 -22.79 20.62 3.35
CA HIS A 79 -23.51 21.46 4.32
C HIS A 79 -24.77 20.75 4.86
N PHE A 80 -25.54 20.07 3.99
CA PHE A 80 -26.69 19.29 4.44
C PHE A 80 -26.30 18.05 5.25
N GLU A 81 -25.13 17.45 5.00
CA GLU A 81 -24.62 16.34 5.79
C GLU A 81 -24.40 16.73 7.27
N VAL A 82 -23.83 17.91 7.53
CA VAL A 82 -23.67 18.46 8.90
C VAL A 82 -25.04 18.73 9.56
N VAL A 83 -26.01 19.28 8.82
CA VAL A 83 -27.37 19.52 9.34
C VAL A 83 -28.09 18.21 9.66
N LEU A 84 -27.93 17.17 8.84
CA LEU A 84 -28.50 15.84 9.08
C LEU A 84 -27.82 15.11 10.24
N GLY A 85 -26.54 15.37 10.51
CA GLY A 85 -25.85 14.89 11.71
C GLY A 85 -26.50 15.37 13.02
N HIS A 86 -27.12 16.55 13.00
CA HIS A 86 -27.80 17.17 14.13
C HIS A 86 -29.33 16.97 14.13
N THR A 87 -29.96 16.93 12.96
CA THR A 87 -31.43 16.87 12.79
C THR A 87 -31.90 15.76 11.85
N PRO A 88 -31.51 14.48 12.07
CA PRO A 88 -31.73 13.38 11.12
C PRO A 88 -33.22 13.05 10.87
N GLN A 89 -34.14 13.54 11.71
CA GLN A 89 -35.59 13.34 11.55
C GLN A 89 -36.24 14.41 10.64
N ASN A 90 -35.51 15.46 10.23
CA ASN A 90 -36.05 16.52 9.39
C ASN A 90 -36.08 16.11 7.92
N GLY A 91 -37.23 15.62 7.45
CA GLY A 91 -37.41 15.13 6.09
C GLY A 91 -37.14 16.15 4.98
N GLN A 92 -37.26 17.45 5.25
CA GLN A 92 -36.97 18.49 4.27
C GLN A 92 -35.47 18.56 3.94
N ILE A 93 -34.59 18.28 4.91
CA ILE A 93 -33.15 18.29 4.71
C ILE A 93 -32.72 17.06 3.90
N TRP A 94 -33.34 15.90 4.13
CA TRP A 94 -33.15 14.72 3.29
C TRP A 94 -33.51 14.97 1.83
N ILE A 95 -34.61 15.69 1.56
CA ILE A 95 -34.99 16.09 0.20
C ILE A 95 -33.89 16.94 -0.45
N TYR A 96 -33.37 17.96 0.25
CA TYR A 96 -32.29 18.80 -0.30
C TYR A 96 -30.97 18.04 -0.49
N TYR A 97 -30.56 17.20 0.47
CA TYR A 97 -29.35 16.39 0.38
C TYR A 97 -29.40 15.38 -0.77
N ILE A 98 -30.50 14.63 -0.89
CA ILE A 98 -30.69 13.64 -1.96
C ILE A 98 -30.82 14.34 -3.32
N THR A 99 -31.43 15.52 -3.39
CA THR A 99 -31.45 16.34 -4.62
C THR A 99 -30.05 16.81 -4.99
N ALA A 100 -29.26 17.32 -4.05
CA ALA A 100 -27.87 17.74 -4.27
C ALA A 100 -26.99 16.59 -4.80
N LEU A 101 -27.10 15.40 -4.22
CA LEU A 101 -26.40 14.20 -4.69
C LEU A 101 -26.87 13.75 -6.09
N THR A 102 -28.17 13.83 -6.38
CA THR A 102 -28.73 13.43 -7.68
C THR A 102 -28.26 14.38 -8.80
N VAL A 103 -28.42 15.70 -8.60
CA VAL A 103 -28.05 16.71 -9.61
C VAL A 103 -26.53 16.82 -9.78
N SER A 104 -25.73 16.55 -8.75
CA SER A 104 -24.27 16.45 -8.87
C SER A 104 -23.76 15.15 -9.52
N GLY A 105 -24.66 14.30 -10.06
CA GLY A 105 -24.29 13.09 -10.81
C GLY A 105 -23.86 11.91 -9.92
N GLN A 106 -24.34 11.84 -8.67
CA GLN A 106 -24.01 10.81 -7.69
C GLN A 106 -25.23 9.94 -7.30
N PRO A 107 -25.91 9.27 -8.26
CA PRO A 107 -27.17 8.56 -8.00
C PRO A 107 -27.01 7.40 -7.00
N ASP A 108 -25.86 6.71 -6.97
CA ASP A 108 -25.61 5.64 -6.01
C ASP A 108 -25.47 6.18 -4.57
N ALA A 109 -24.86 7.36 -4.39
CA ALA A 109 -24.81 8.05 -3.10
C ALA A 109 -26.21 8.52 -2.68
N ALA A 110 -27.01 9.02 -3.63
CA ALA A 110 -28.40 9.41 -3.40
C ALA A 110 -29.27 8.21 -2.97
N ARG A 111 -29.09 7.01 -3.57
CA ARG A 111 -29.75 5.76 -3.13
C ARG A 111 -29.32 5.31 -1.74
N ALA A 112 -28.04 5.45 -1.40
CA ALA A 112 -27.54 5.15 -0.06
C ALA A 112 -28.13 6.13 0.98
N ALA A 113 -28.14 7.43 0.69
CA ALA A 113 -28.76 8.46 1.52
C ALA A 113 -30.27 8.23 1.70
N LEU A 114 -30.99 7.83 0.65
CA LEU A 114 -32.40 7.44 0.71
C LEU A 114 -32.64 6.26 1.67
N THR A 115 -31.77 5.25 1.63
CA THR A 115 -31.85 4.09 2.54
C THR A 115 -31.66 4.50 4.00
N ILE A 116 -30.74 5.45 4.26
CA ILE A 116 -30.51 6.01 5.61
C ILE A 116 -31.71 6.86 6.03
N ALA A 117 -32.26 7.69 5.14
CA ALA A 117 -33.45 8.52 5.42
C ALA A 117 -34.66 7.67 5.83
N GLN A 118 -34.88 6.53 5.17
CA GLN A 118 -35.93 5.57 5.53
C GLN A 118 -35.71 4.98 6.93
N GLN A 119 -34.46 4.67 7.31
CA GLN A 119 -34.11 4.21 8.66
C GLN A 119 -34.29 5.29 9.74
N GLN A 120 -34.17 6.57 9.38
CA GLN A 120 -34.40 7.72 10.26
C GLN A 120 -35.87 8.19 10.31
N GLY A 121 -36.79 7.46 9.65
CA GLY A 121 -38.23 7.68 9.76
C GLY A 121 -38.87 8.52 8.66
N LEU A 122 -38.21 8.72 7.51
CA LEU A 122 -38.83 9.42 6.37
C LEU A 122 -40.04 8.62 5.83
N PRO A 123 -41.21 9.25 5.60
CA PRO A 123 -42.41 8.55 5.12
C PRO A 123 -42.19 7.80 3.81
N GLU A 124 -42.75 6.59 3.70
CA GLU A 124 -42.54 5.67 2.57
C GLU A 124 -42.95 6.28 1.21
N GLU A 125 -43.96 7.15 1.21
CA GLU A 125 -44.37 7.90 0.02
C GLU A 125 -43.33 8.95 -0.43
N ALA A 126 -42.71 9.68 0.52
CA ALA A 126 -41.63 10.62 0.22
C ALA A 126 -40.36 9.89 -0.25
N VAL A 127 -40.07 8.73 0.35
CA VAL A 127 -38.99 7.82 -0.10
C VAL A 127 -39.23 7.36 -1.53
N ARG A 128 -40.46 6.98 -1.90
CA ARG A 128 -40.82 6.56 -3.26
C ARG A 128 -40.65 7.69 -4.29
N THR A 129 -41.10 8.90 -3.97
CA THR A 129 -40.96 10.08 -4.85
C THR A 129 -39.48 10.44 -5.07
N LEU A 130 -38.68 10.46 -4.00
CA LEU A 130 -37.24 10.70 -4.11
C LEU A 130 -36.53 9.58 -4.89
N LEU A 131 -36.95 8.32 -4.76
CA LEU A 131 -36.39 7.20 -5.53
C LEU A 131 -36.67 7.35 -7.04
N ALA A 132 -37.88 7.74 -7.43
CA ALA A 132 -38.23 8.02 -8.83
C ALA A 132 -37.35 9.14 -9.41
N ARG A 133 -37.13 10.21 -8.64
CA ARG A 133 -36.22 11.31 -9.01
C ARG A 133 -34.76 10.86 -9.15
N VAL A 134 -34.27 10.01 -8.25
CA VAL A 134 -32.92 9.41 -8.32
C VAL A 134 -32.76 8.45 -9.51
N ASN A 135 -33.86 7.85 -9.99
CA ASN A 135 -33.89 7.02 -11.19
C ASN A 135 -34.04 7.81 -12.49
N GLY A 136 -34.30 9.13 -12.43
CA GLY A 136 -34.52 9.98 -13.61
C GLY A 136 -35.92 9.88 -14.21
N GLU A 137 -36.94 9.55 -13.40
CA GLU A 137 -38.31 9.27 -13.83
C GLU A 137 -39.26 10.51 -13.78
N GLU A 138 -38.74 11.71 -13.50
CA GLU A 138 -39.51 12.97 -13.42
C GLU A 138 -38.98 14.07 -14.37
N GLU A 139 -39.88 14.91 -14.89
CA GLU A 139 -39.54 16.23 -15.46
C GLU A 139 -39.29 17.28 -14.33
N PRO A 140 -38.52 18.35 -14.59
CA PRO A 140 -38.11 19.32 -13.54
C PRO A 140 -39.23 20.30 -13.11
N VAL A 141 -38.92 21.16 -12.11
CA VAL A 141 -39.67 22.31 -11.51
C VAL A 141 -40.16 22.02 -10.07
N PRO A 142 -40.24 23.01 -9.11
CA PRO A 142 -39.89 24.44 -9.13
C PRO A 142 -38.71 24.84 -8.19
N ALA A 143 -38.42 26.14 -8.13
CA ALA A 143 -37.35 26.74 -7.31
C ALA A 143 -37.57 26.59 -5.77
N ALA A 144 -36.47 26.56 -5.03
CA ALA A 144 -36.47 26.39 -3.57
C ALA A 144 -37.16 27.56 -2.82
N PRO A 145 -37.93 27.27 -1.75
CA PRO A 145 -38.70 28.28 -1.00
C PRO A 145 -37.79 29.27 -0.25
N GLN A 146 -38.33 30.48 0.01
CA GLN A 146 -37.65 31.47 0.85
C GLN A 146 -37.74 31.12 2.34
N PRO A 147 -36.74 31.51 3.17
CA PRO A 147 -36.72 31.15 4.58
C PRO A 147 -37.70 31.99 5.42
N GLU A 148 -38.80 31.36 5.84
CA GLU A 148 -39.65 31.82 6.95
C GLU A 148 -39.43 30.96 8.21
N ALA A 149 -39.65 31.57 9.38
CA ALA A 149 -39.24 31.02 10.67
C ALA A 149 -40.25 30.00 11.23
N ALA A 150 -39.75 28.95 11.86
CA ALA A 150 -40.56 27.87 12.40
C ALA A 150 -41.36 28.28 13.66
N ALA A 151 -42.69 28.08 13.65
CA ALA A 151 -43.52 28.10 14.85
C ALA A 151 -44.89 27.39 14.71
N ARG A 152 -45.13 26.42 15.61
CA ARG A 152 -46.44 26.01 16.22
C ARG A 152 -47.40 25.01 15.52
N THR A 153 -47.34 23.78 16.05
CA THR A 153 -48.44 22.93 16.59
C THR A 153 -49.74 22.64 15.82
N GLU A 154 -49.94 21.32 15.60
CA GLU A 154 -51.15 20.49 15.81
C GLU A 154 -52.48 20.74 15.04
N ALA A 155 -52.94 19.62 14.45
CA ALA A 155 -54.32 19.11 14.39
C ALA A 155 -55.25 19.43 13.19
N GLU A 156 -56.16 18.44 13.01
CA GLU A 156 -57.41 18.40 12.24
C GLU A 156 -57.41 17.91 10.78
N ALA A 157 -58.59 17.45 10.33
CA ALA A 157 -58.77 16.38 9.36
C ALA A 157 -59.45 16.81 8.03
N GLU A 158 -59.55 15.83 7.11
CA GLU A 158 -60.50 15.63 5.99
C GLU A 158 -61.73 16.59 5.82
N PRO A 159 -62.34 16.72 4.61
CA PRO A 159 -62.45 15.69 3.55
C PRO A 159 -62.37 16.18 2.07
N ALA A 160 -62.62 15.23 1.14
CA ALA A 160 -62.56 15.37 -0.31
C ALA A 160 -63.72 16.12 -1.00
N SER A 161 -63.42 16.75 -2.14
CA SER A 161 -64.30 17.03 -3.30
C SER A 161 -63.40 17.48 -4.48
N GLN A 162 -63.72 17.43 -5.77
CA GLN A 162 -64.75 16.75 -6.57
C GLN A 162 -64.23 16.74 -8.03
N ALA A 163 -64.66 15.78 -8.87
CA ALA A 163 -64.37 15.84 -10.31
C ALA A 163 -65.18 16.96 -11.01
N PRO A 164 -64.81 17.35 -12.24
CA PRO A 164 -65.62 16.84 -13.36
C PRO A 164 -64.79 16.38 -14.59
N ALA A 165 -65.50 15.75 -15.54
CA ALA A 165 -64.96 14.97 -16.65
C ALA A 165 -64.76 15.76 -17.95
N GLY A 166 -64.04 15.12 -18.89
CA GLY A 166 -63.87 15.51 -20.30
C GLY A 166 -62.41 15.38 -20.74
N GLY A 167 -62.06 14.63 -21.78
CA GLY A 167 -62.84 13.74 -22.65
C GLY A 167 -61.89 12.83 -23.45
N ASP A 168 -62.43 11.94 -24.29
CA ASP A 168 -61.64 11.07 -25.16
C ASP A 168 -60.72 11.86 -26.10
N GLU A 169 -59.46 11.42 -26.23
CA GLU A 169 -58.84 11.13 -27.54
C GLU A 169 -57.43 10.52 -27.33
N ALA A 170 -57.24 9.29 -27.81
CA ALA A 170 -55.94 8.64 -27.87
C ALA A 170 -55.38 8.72 -29.30
N PRO A 171 -54.10 9.11 -29.49
CA PRO A 171 -53.39 8.84 -30.74
C PRO A 171 -52.26 7.82 -30.55
N ALA A 172 -52.43 6.70 -31.26
CA ALA A 172 -51.41 5.95 -31.99
C ALA A 172 -50.04 5.69 -31.35
N ALA A 173 -49.78 4.41 -31.05
CA ALA A 173 -48.43 3.87 -31.03
C ALA A 173 -47.76 4.06 -32.41
N ALA A 174 -46.51 4.52 -32.41
CA ALA A 174 -45.71 4.61 -33.64
C ALA A 174 -45.23 3.21 -34.05
N GLU A 175 -45.80 2.68 -35.13
CA GLU A 175 -45.26 1.49 -35.81
C GLU A 175 -43.83 1.78 -36.31
N THR A 176 -42.85 1.04 -35.83
CA THR A 176 -41.55 0.96 -36.50
C THR A 176 -41.67 0.04 -37.70
N THR A 177 -41.36 0.60 -38.87
CA THR A 177 -41.61 0.00 -40.18
C THR A 177 -40.95 -1.35 -40.36
N ALA A 178 -41.71 -2.33 -40.86
CA ALA A 178 -41.20 -3.61 -41.30
C ALA A 178 -40.17 -3.43 -42.43
N ASP A 179 -39.00 -4.04 -42.26
CA ASP A 179 -37.85 -3.87 -43.15
C ASP A 179 -38.04 -4.58 -44.50
N ALA A 180 -37.57 -3.97 -45.58
CA ALA A 180 -37.75 -4.49 -46.93
C ALA A 180 -36.84 -5.71 -47.22
N PRO A 181 -37.22 -6.62 -48.14
CA PRO A 181 -36.40 -7.79 -48.44
C PRO A 181 -35.09 -7.40 -49.14
N VAL A 182 -34.02 -7.28 -48.36
CA VAL A 182 -32.64 -7.13 -48.86
C VAL A 182 -32.34 -8.32 -49.78
N LYS A 183 -31.99 -8.05 -51.05
CA LYS A 183 -31.49 -9.07 -51.96
C LYS A 183 -30.22 -9.68 -51.37
N LEU A 184 -30.30 -10.93 -50.90
CA LEU A 184 -29.14 -11.67 -50.42
C LEU A 184 -28.08 -11.75 -51.52
N ASP A 185 -26.84 -11.41 -51.18
CA ASP A 185 -25.72 -11.55 -52.10
C ASP A 185 -25.34 -13.03 -52.20
N THR A 186 -25.62 -13.66 -53.35
CA THR A 186 -25.36 -15.09 -53.53
C THR A 186 -23.90 -15.41 -53.86
N ARG A 187 -23.03 -14.40 -53.99
CA ARG A 187 -21.61 -14.58 -54.28
C ARG A 187 -20.91 -15.23 -53.07
N ARG A 188 -20.17 -16.32 -53.34
CA ARG A 188 -19.31 -16.99 -52.35
C ARG A 188 -17.84 -16.82 -52.72
N ALA A 189 -16.99 -16.75 -51.69
CA ALA A 189 -15.54 -16.76 -51.81
C ALA A 189 -15.07 -18.06 -52.50
N SER A 190 -14.05 -17.98 -53.35
CA SER A 190 -13.54 -19.16 -54.02
C SER A 190 -12.71 -20.03 -53.07
N ALA A 191 -12.61 -21.33 -53.35
CA ALA A 191 -11.74 -22.24 -52.62
C ALA A 191 -10.27 -21.79 -52.63
N LYS A 192 -9.84 -21.06 -53.67
CA LYS A 192 -8.49 -20.48 -53.77
C LYS A 192 -8.28 -19.35 -52.75
N ASP A 193 -9.29 -18.50 -52.54
CA ASP A 193 -9.20 -17.39 -51.60
C ASP A 193 -9.24 -17.88 -50.15
N GLN A 194 -10.08 -18.88 -49.87
CA GLN A 194 -10.12 -19.58 -48.58
C GLN A 194 -8.78 -20.29 -48.29
N TYR A 195 -8.21 -20.99 -49.28
CA TYR A 195 -6.89 -21.60 -49.15
C TYR A 195 -5.77 -20.58 -48.93
N GLN A 196 -5.82 -19.41 -49.61
CA GLN A 196 -4.88 -18.33 -49.37
C GLN A 196 -4.92 -17.83 -47.92
N LEU A 197 -6.13 -17.63 -47.37
CA LEU A 197 -6.30 -17.23 -45.97
C LEU A 197 -5.74 -18.29 -45.02
N GLN A 198 -6.07 -19.56 -45.24
CA GLN A 198 -5.58 -20.66 -44.40
C GLN A 198 -4.05 -20.79 -44.45
N GLN A 199 -3.42 -20.60 -45.60
CA GLN A 199 -1.96 -20.59 -45.73
C GLN A 199 -1.30 -19.44 -44.95
N LEU A 200 -1.92 -18.25 -44.95
CA LEU A 200 -1.42 -17.11 -44.15
C LEU A 200 -1.55 -17.37 -42.65
N LEU A 201 -2.66 -17.97 -42.20
CA LEU A 201 -2.86 -18.39 -40.81
C LEU A 201 -1.85 -19.47 -40.40
N ASN A 202 -1.69 -20.53 -41.19
CA ASN A 202 -0.74 -21.61 -40.92
C ASN A 202 0.72 -21.13 -40.92
N SER A 203 1.04 -20.06 -41.64
CA SER A 203 2.38 -19.44 -41.65
C SER A 203 2.56 -18.31 -40.62
N GLY A 204 1.61 -18.10 -39.70
CA GLY A 204 1.68 -17.10 -38.64
C GLY A 204 1.59 -15.64 -39.12
N LYS A 205 1.25 -15.39 -40.40
CA LYS A 205 1.22 -14.05 -41.01
C LYS A 205 -0.11 -13.36 -40.72
N LEU A 206 -0.41 -13.14 -39.44
CA LEU A 206 -1.72 -12.72 -38.95
C LEU A 206 -2.20 -11.37 -39.54
N ASP A 207 -1.33 -10.38 -39.71
CA ASP A 207 -1.71 -9.09 -40.35
C ASP A 207 -2.12 -9.24 -41.81
N ALA A 208 -1.44 -10.12 -42.54
CA ALA A 208 -1.77 -10.43 -43.93
C ALA A 208 -3.07 -11.24 -44.00
N ALA A 209 -3.26 -12.20 -43.09
CA ALA A 209 -4.50 -12.94 -42.94
C ALA A 209 -5.68 -12.00 -42.62
N LEU A 210 -5.49 -11.01 -41.74
CA LEU A 210 -6.55 -10.06 -41.35
C LEU A 210 -6.97 -9.18 -42.53
N LYS A 211 -6.01 -8.66 -43.31
CA LYS A 211 -6.27 -7.92 -44.55
C LYS A 211 -7.05 -8.76 -45.57
N VAL A 212 -6.70 -10.04 -45.72
CA VAL A 212 -7.41 -10.97 -46.60
C VAL A 212 -8.82 -11.25 -46.09
N ALA A 213 -9.00 -11.54 -44.79
CA ALA A 213 -10.29 -11.85 -44.20
C ALA A 213 -11.28 -10.66 -44.28
N ARG A 214 -10.84 -9.43 -43.95
CA ARG A 214 -11.66 -8.22 -44.10
C ARG A 214 -12.09 -7.99 -45.55
N ARG A 215 -11.18 -8.21 -46.52
CA ARG A 215 -11.50 -8.13 -47.95
C ARG A 215 -12.54 -9.17 -48.36
N LEU A 216 -12.49 -10.39 -47.81
CA LEU A 216 -13.46 -11.44 -48.12
C LEU A 216 -14.85 -11.13 -47.58
N THR A 217 -15.00 -10.59 -46.36
CA THR A 217 -16.32 -10.18 -45.86
C THR A 217 -16.88 -8.95 -46.60
N GLN A 218 -16.01 -8.05 -47.09
CA GLN A 218 -16.43 -6.95 -47.97
C GLN A 218 -16.88 -7.43 -49.37
N GLN A 219 -16.21 -8.43 -49.94
CA GLN A 219 -16.54 -8.96 -51.27
C GLN A 219 -17.71 -9.96 -51.26
N TYR A 220 -17.92 -10.65 -50.13
CA TYR A 220 -18.89 -11.72 -49.95
C TYR A 220 -19.69 -11.55 -48.64
N PRO A 221 -20.42 -10.43 -48.45
CA PRO A 221 -21.03 -10.06 -47.17
C PRO A 221 -22.08 -11.05 -46.65
N SER A 222 -22.72 -11.84 -47.52
CA SER A 222 -23.68 -12.88 -47.09
C SER A 222 -23.06 -14.28 -46.95
N HIS A 223 -21.75 -14.45 -47.16
CA HIS A 223 -21.05 -15.72 -46.99
C HIS A 223 -20.60 -15.89 -45.52
N GLY A 224 -21.46 -16.47 -44.68
CA GLY A 224 -21.25 -16.58 -43.23
C GLY A 224 -19.94 -17.22 -42.81
N GLU A 225 -19.41 -18.16 -43.61
CA GLU A 225 -18.12 -18.81 -43.40
C GLU A 225 -16.95 -17.81 -43.44
N CYS A 226 -17.04 -16.73 -44.25
CA CYS A 226 -16.03 -15.67 -44.26
C CYS A 226 -16.05 -14.84 -42.97
N TRP A 227 -17.22 -14.68 -42.34
CA TRP A 227 -17.36 -13.99 -41.05
C TRP A 227 -16.87 -14.86 -39.88
N ILE A 228 -17.03 -16.19 -39.96
CA ILE A 228 -16.39 -17.13 -39.01
C ILE A 228 -14.88 -16.93 -39.03
N GLU A 229 -14.27 -16.98 -40.22
CA GLU A 229 -12.82 -16.86 -40.37
C GLU A 229 -12.31 -15.46 -40.01
N LEU A 230 -12.98 -14.38 -40.42
CA LEU A 230 -12.66 -13.03 -39.96
C LEU A 230 -12.69 -12.95 -38.42
N GLY A 231 -13.73 -13.49 -37.78
CA GLY A 231 -13.81 -13.52 -36.32
C GLY A 231 -12.68 -14.33 -35.67
N ARG A 232 -12.19 -15.41 -36.30
CA ARG A 232 -11.00 -16.14 -35.83
C ARG A 232 -9.74 -15.29 -35.95
N VAL A 233 -9.51 -14.63 -37.09
CA VAL A 233 -8.31 -13.79 -37.28
C VAL A 233 -8.34 -12.57 -36.35
N LEU A 234 -9.50 -11.95 -36.15
CA LEU A 234 -9.69 -10.85 -35.19
C LEU A 234 -9.37 -11.31 -33.76
N GLN A 235 -9.87 -12.48 -33.34
CA GLN A 235 -9.53 -13.10 -32.05
C GLN A 235 -8.02 -13.39 -31.92
N SER A 236 -7.37 -13.93 -32.96
CA SER A 236 -5.91 -14.17 -32.99
C SER A 236 -5.07 -12.89 -33.02
N THR A 237 -5.65 -11.75 -33.39
CA THR A 237 -4.98 -10.43 -33.45
C THR A 237 -5.41 -9.47 -32.33
N GLY A 238 -6.17 -9.96 -31.34
CA GLY A 238 -6.59 -9.17 -30.17
C GLY A 238 -7.79 -8.24 -30.40
N ASN A 239 -8.42 -8.24 -31.58
CA ASN A 239 -9.50 -7.33 -31.96
C ASN A 239 -10.89 -7.85 -31.52
N TYR A 240 -11.10 -7.98 -30.21
CA TYR A 240 -12.26 -8.70 -29.66
C TYR A 240 -13.64 -8.07 -29.88
N SER A 241 -13.76 -6.74 -29.89
CA SER A 241 -15.05 -6.08 -30.18
C SER A 241 -15.53 -6.42 -31.59
N GLU A 242 -14.67 -6.22 -32.59
CA GLU A 242 -14.95 -6.61 -33.97
C GLU A 242 -15.14 -8.13 -34.12
N ALA A 243 -14.49 -8.95 -33.29
CA ALA A 243 -14.68 -10.40 -33.32
C ALA A 243 -16.09 -10.82 -32.84
N VAL A 244 -16.67 -10.08 -31.87
CA VAL A 244 -18.07 -10.23 -31.46
C VAL A 244 -18.99 -9.83 -32.61
N GLU A 245 -18.80 -8.65 -33.22
CA GLU A 245 -19.58 -8.18 -34.37
C GLU A 245 -19.54 -9.20 -35.54
N ALA A 246 -18.34 -9.66 -35.91
CA ALA A 246 -18.18 -10.71 -36.93
C ALA A 246 -18.82 -12.05 -36.51
N GLY A 247 -18.85 -12.36 -35.21
CA GLY A 247 -19.56 -13.50 -34.65
C GLY A 247 -21.09 -13.35 -34.75
N GLU A 248 -21.64 -12.17 -34.50
CA GLU A 248 -23.05 -11.86 -34.64
C GLU A 248 -23.50 -11.93 -36.11
N HIS A 249 -22.69 -11.41 -37.03
CA HIS A 249 -22.92 -11.56 -38.47
C HIS A 249 -22.89 -13.04 -38.90
N ALA A 250 -21.89 -13.81 -38.45
CA ALA A 250 -21.80 -15.24 -38.73
C ALA A 250 -23.01 -16.02 -38.17
N ALA A 251 -23.41 -15.77 -36.92
CA ALA A 251 -24.51 -16.45 -36.26
C ALA A 251 -25.88 -16.10 -36.86
N ARG A 252 -26.05 -14.87 -37.37
CA ARG A 252 -27.25 -14.40 -38.08
C ARG A 252 -27.39 -15.02 -39.47
N LEU A 253 -26.29 -15.12 -40.21
CA LEU A 253 -26.26 -15.76 -41.54
C LEU A 253 -26.34 -17.29 -41.46
N LEU A 254 -25.87 -17.89 -40.36
CA LEU A 254 -25.79 -19.33 -40.16
C LEU A 254 -26.48 -19.77 -38.85
N PRO A 255 -27.80 -19.58 -38.70
CA PRO A 255 -28.53 -19.87 -37.46
C PRO A 255 -28.49 -21.35 -37.05
N ASN A 256 -28.30 -22.26 -38.01
CA ASN A 256 -28.23 -23.71 -37.80
C ASN A 256 -26.80 -24.27 -37.83
N HIS A 257 -25.76 -23.42 -37.79
CA HIS A 257 -24.36 -23.85 -37.82
C HIS A 257 -23.72 -23.77 -36.42
N MET A 258 -23.64 -24.91 -35.72
CA MET A 258 -23.18 -24.99 -34.33
C MET A 258 -21.88 -24.21 -34.07
N VAL A 259 -20.89 -24.29 -34.96
CA VAL A 259 -19.59 -23.60 -34.81
C VAL A 259 -19.72 -22.07 -34.85
N ALA A 260 -20.67 -21.53 -35.63
CA ALA A 260 -20.92 -20.07 -35.63
C ALA A 260 -21.51 -19.63 -34.28
N GLN A 261 -22.45 -20.43 -33.76
CA GLN A 261 -23.16 -20.15 -32.52
C GLN A 261 -22.26 -20.26 -31.28
N THR A 262 -21.41 -21.30 -31.22
CA THR A 262 -20.46 -21.51 -30.11
C THR A 262 -19.35 -20.47 -30.11
N LEU A 263 -18.84 -20.04 -31.28
CA LEU A 263 -17.85 -18.96 -31.36
C LEU A 263 -18.43 -17.62 -30.91
N LEU A 264 -19.70 -17.31 -31.21
CA LEU A 264 -20.34 -16.11 -30.65
C LEU A 264 -20.48 -16.20 -29.12
N ALA A 265 -20.94 -17.33 -28.59
CA ALA A 265 -21.02 -17.56 -27.15
C ALA A 265 -19.66 -17.37 -26.45
N ASP A 266 -18.61 -17.96 -27.00
CA ASP A 266 -17.23 -17.87 -26.49
C ASP A 266 -16.72 -16.42 -26.46
N ARG A 267 -16.95 -15.67 -27.54
CA ARG A 267 -16.55 -14.26 -27.63
C ARG A 267 -17.37 -13.35 -26.72
N LEU A 268 -18.65 -13.62 -26.50
CA LEU A 268 -19.46 -12.90 -25.52
C LEU A 268 -18.97 -13.14 -24.08
N VAL A 269 -18.54 -14.37 -23.74
CA VAL A 269 -17.93 -14.69 -22.44
C VAL A 269 -16.56 -14.00 -22.29
N ILE A 270 -15.68 -14.10 -23.29
CA ILE A 270 -14.35 -13.47 -23.27
C ILE A 270 -14.44 -11.93 -23.18
N THR A 271 -15.42 -11.31 -23.84
CA THR A 271 -15.69 -9.86 -23.73
C THR A 271 -16.54 -9.48 -22.51
N ARG A 272 -16.79 -10.42 -21.59
CA ARG A 272 -17.54 -10.25 -20.33
C ARG A 272 -18.99 -9.76 -20.49
N GLN A 273 -19.59 -9.99 -21.65
CA GLN A 273 -20.98 -9.65 -21.95
C GLN A 273 -21.93 -10.75 -21.43
N TYR A 274 -21.83 -11.08 -20.13
CA TYR A 274 -22.39 -12.32 -19.57
C TYR A 274 -23.91 -12.44 -19.70
N HIS A 275 -24.68 -11.36 -19.55
CA HIS A 275 -26.13 -11.39 -19.80
C HIS A 275 -26.47 -11.73 -21.26
N ARG A 276 -25.71 -11.19 -22.22
CA ARG A 276 -25.86 -11.52 -23.65
C ARG A 276 -25.42 -12.97 -23.92
N ALA A 277 -24.33 -13.41 -23.30
CA ALA A 277 -23.85 -14.80 -23.40
C ALA A 277 -24.89 -15.79 -22.85
N LYS A 278 -25.48 -15.53 -21.68
CA LYS A 278 -26.55 -16.33 -21.07
C LYS A 278 -27.76 -16.43 -21.99
N ALA A 279 -28.30 -15.30 -22.44
CA ALA A 279 -29.46 -15.26 -23.33
C ALA A 279 -29.20 -16.02 -24.65
N HIS A 280 -28.04 -15.78 -25.27
CA HIS A 280 -27.63 -16.44 -26.51
C HIS A 280 -27.44 -17.96 -26.32
N CYS A 281 -26.80 -18.40 -25.24
CA CYS A 281 -26.62 -19.82 -24.97
C CYS A 281 -27.95 -20.53 -24.67
N LEU A 282 -28.82 -19.94 -23.85
CA LEU A 282 -30.16 -20.49 -23.56
C LEU A 282 -30.99 -20.67 -24.83
N GLU A 283 -31.03 -19.67 -25.71
CA GLU A 283 -31.76 -19.76 -26.98
C GLU A 283 -31.11 -20.76 -27.96
N THR A 284 -29.79 -20.90 -27.94
CA THR A 284 -29.09 -21.78 -28.89
C THR A 284 -29.04 -23.23 -28.42
N LEU A 285 -29.05 -23.49 -27.11
CA LEU A 285 -29.20 -24.83 -26.54
C LEU A 285 -30.55 -25.49 -26.88
N LYS A 286 -31.62 -24.71 -27.13
CA LYS A 286 -32.89 -25.25 -27.67
C LYS A 286 -32.71 -25.97 -29.01
N ARG A 287 -31.70 -25.58 -29.79
CA ARG A 287 -31.36 -26.14 -31.12
C ARG A 287 -30.19 -27.13 -31.06
N PHE A 288 -29.25 -26.94 -30.12
CA PHE A 288 -28.07 -27.80 -29.94
C PHE A 288 -27.91 -28.25 -28.47
N PRO A 289 -28.85 -29.05 -27.93
CA PRO A 289 -28.91 -29.39 -26.50
C PRO A 289 -27.75 -30.27 -26.00
N GLU A 290 -26.95 -30.83 -26.90
CA GLU A 290 -25.78 -31.67 -26.58
C GLU A 290 -24.44 -30.95 -26.82
N SER A 291 -24.47 -29.63 -27.03
CA SER A 291 -23.25 -28.84 -27.24
C SER A 291 -22.54 -28.54 -25.93
N ALA A 292 -21.51 -29.32 -25.59
CA ALA A 292 -20.67 -29.11 -24.41
C ALA A 292 -20.15 -27.67 -24.30
N ALA A 293 -19.67 -27.08 -25.41
CA ALA A 293 -19.18 -25.70 -25.43
C ALA A 293 -20.26 -24.64 -25.13
N LEU A 294 -21.53 -24.85 -25.54
CA LEU A 294 -22.62 -23.95 -25.14
C LEU A 294 -22.97 -24.12 -23.65
N HIS A 295 -22.94 -25.34 -23.12
CA HIS A 295 -23.14 -25.59 -21.69
C HIS A 295 -22.03 -24.97 -20.84
N ARG A 296 -20.77 -25.10 -21.24
CA ARG A 296 -19.63 -24.42 -20.61
C ARG A 296 -19.81 -22.91 -20.59
N ASN A 297 -20.11 -22.32 -21.74
CA ASN A 297 -20.22 -20.87 -21.86
C ASN A 297 -21.46 -20.31 -21.14
N LEU A 298 -22.57 -21.06 -21.11
CA LEU A 298 -23.72 -20.78 -20.25
C LEU A 298 -23.34 -20.87 -18.77
N GLY A 299 -22.62 -21.92 -18.38
CA GLY A 299 -22.11 -22.10 -17.02
C GLY A 299 -21.27 -20.90 -16.56
N CYS A 300 -20.25 -20.53 -17.34
CA CYS A 300 -19.46 -19.33 -17.10
C CYS A 300 -20.32 -18.05 -16.98
N ALA A 301 -21.32 -17.88 -17.85
CA ALA A 301 -22.20 -16.72 -17.80
C ALA A 301 -23.07 -16.70 -16.52
N LEU A 302 -23.64 -17.83 -16.12
CA LEU A 302 -24.46 -17.98 -14.90
C LEU A 302 -23.66 -17.71 -13.62
N LEU A 303 -22.43 -18.22 -13.53
CA LEU A 303 -21.55 -17.95 -12.39
C LEU A 303 -21.30 -16.44 -12.21
N GLU A 304 -21.13 -15.71 -13.31
CA GLU A 304 -20.88 -14.27 -13.31
C GLU A 304 -22.17 -13.43 -13.16
N THR A 305 -23.35 -13.98 -13.49
CA THR A 305 -24.66 -13.35 -13.20
C THR A 305 -25.25 -13.71 -11.83
N GLY A 306 -24.52 -14.47 -11.00
CA GLY A 306 -24.90 -14.75 -9.61
C GLY A 306 -25.73 -16.01 -9.40
N GLU A 307 -25.66 -16.98 -10.33
CA GLU A 307 -26.41 -18.24 -10.30
C GLU A 307 -25.43 -19.43 -10.20
N PRO A 308 -24.74 -19.61 -9.04
CA PRO A 308 -23.61 -20.53 -8.92
C PRO A 308 -23.98 -22.00 -9.15
N ASP A 309 -25.10 -22.46 -8.58
CA ASP A 309 -25.49 -23.87 -8.62
C ASP A 309 -25.86 -24.33 -10.03
N GLU A 310 -26.66 -23.54 -10.76
CA GLU A 310 -26.96 -23.79 -12.17
C GLU A 310 -25.71 -23.67 -13.05
N GLY A 311 -24.85 -22.69 -12.75
CA GLY A 311 -23.57 -22.50 -13.45
C GLY A 311 -22.69 -23.74 -13.39
N PHE A 312 -22.44 -24.27 -12.18
CA PHE A 312 -21.67 -25.50 -11.99
C PHE A 312 -22.38 -26.73 -12.57
N ALA A 313 -23.70 -26.83 -12.48
CA ALA A 313 -24.46 -27.93 -13.09
C ALA A 313 -24.26 -27.97 -14.62
N HIS A 314 -24.31 -26.82 -15.30
CA HIS A 314 -24.04 -26.75 -16.73
C HIS A 314 -22.59 -27.05 -17.09
N MET A 315 -21.60 -26.63 -16.29
CA MET A 315 -20.20 -27.00 -16.52
C MET A 315 -19.94 -28.50 -16.32
N ARG A 316 -20.59 -29.15 -15.33
CA ARG A 316 -20.54 -30.60 -15.18
C ARG A 316 -21.23 -31.31 -16.34
N ARG A 317 -22.35 -30.79 -16.85
CA ARG A 317 -23.03 -31.30 -18.05
C ARG A 317 -22.13 -31.21 -19.30
N ALA A 318 -21.31 -30.17 -19.43
CA ALA A 318 -20.33 -30.08 -20.51
C ALA A 318 -19.30 -31.23 -20.47
N ILE A 319 -18.83 -31.59 -19.27
CA ILE A 319 -17.92 -32.73 -19.06
C ILE A 319 -18.60 -34.08 -19.36
N GLU A 320 -19.87 -34.27 -18.95
CA GLU A 320 -20.64 -35.48 -19.30
C GLU A 320 -20.77 -35.67 -20.81
N LEU A 321 -21.03 -34.58 -21.54
CA LEU A 321 -21.16 -34.56 -23.00
C LEU A 321 -19.81 -34.72 -23.70
N THR A 322 -18.73 -34.19 -23.13
CA THR A 322 -17.38 -34.31 -23.70
C THR A 322 -16.31 -34.27 -22.60
N PRO A 323 -15.87 -35.42 -22.08
CA PRO A 323 -14.90 -35.49 -20.98
C PRO A 323 -13.46 -35.26 -21.46
N ASN A 324 -13.17 -34.01 -21.88
CA ASN A 324 -11.88 -33.57 -22.39
C ASN A 324 -11.20 -32.54 -21.44
N ALA A 325 -9.91 -32.28 -21.66
CA ALA A 325 -9.12 -31.38 -20.82
C ALA A 325 -9.68 -29.94 -20.70
N ILE A 326 -10.28 -29.40 -21.76
CA ILE A 326 -10.82 -28.02 -21.80
C ILE A 326 -12.01 -27.88 -20.84
N GLU A 327 -12.92 -28.86 -20.84
CA GLU A 327 -14.11 -28.82 -19.99
C GLU A 327 -13.75 -29.03 -18.51
N PHE A 328 -12.79 -29.92 -18.21
CA PHE A 328 -12.22 -30.05 -16.86
C PHE A 328 -11.48 -28.79 -16.39
N ASP A 329 -10.60 -28.19 -17.20
CA ASP A 329 -9.86 -26.96 -16.87
C ASP A 329 -10.80 -25.77 -16.63
N SER A 330 -11.85 -25.66 -17.43
CA SER A 330 -12.86 -24.61 -17.30
C SER A 330 -13.63 -24.75 -16.00
N LEU A 331 -14.13 -25.95 -15.67
CA LEU A 331 -14.79 -26.22 -14.40
C LEU A 331 -13.85 -25.99 -13.22
N ALA A 332 -12.60 -26.47 -13.31
CA ALA A 332 -11.61 -26.31 -12.25
C ALA A 332 -11.29 -24.83 -11.95
N THR A 333 -11.14 -24.02 -13.01
CA THR A 333 -10.93 -22.57 -12.90
C THR A 333 -12.13 -21.88 -12.26
N ALA A 334 -13.36 -22.27 -12.62
CA ALA A 334 -14.57 -21.78 -12.00
C ALA A 334 -14.66 -22.14 -10.50
N LEU A 335 -14.48 -23.43 -10.16
CA LEU A 335 -14.50 -23.93 -8.78
C LEU A 335 -13.49 -23.18 -7.89
N GLY A 336 -12.25 -23.01 -8.38
CA GLY A 336 -11.19 -22.29 -7.68
C GLY A 336 -11.53 -20.82 -7.42
N ARG A 337 -12.18 -20.14 -8.38
CA ARG A 337 -12.64 -18.74 -8.21
C ARG A 337 -13.75 -18.58 -7.15
N HIS A 338 -14.53 -19.64 -6.89
CA HIS A 338 -15.58 -19.69 -5.86
C HIS A 338 -15.11 -20.35 -4.54
N GLY A 339 -13.82 -20.67 -4.42
CA GLY A 339 -13.20 -21.22 -3.20
C GLY A 339 -13.50 -22.69 -2.95
N LEU A 340 -13.84 -23.45 -4.00
CA LEU A 340 -14.05 -24.90 -3.96
C LEU A 340 -12.74 -25.62 -4.37
N PHE A 341 -11.69 -25.38 -3.57
CA PHE A 341 -10.31 -25.72 -3.96
C PHE A 341 -10.05 -27.23 -4.12
N GLU A 342 -10.67 -28.09 -3.30
CA GLU A 342 -10.51 -29.56 -3.40
C GLU A 342 -11.06 -30.11 -4.73
N GLU A 343 -12.27 -29.69 -5.11
CA GLU A 343 -12.87 -30.06 -6.38
C GLU A 343 -12.11 -29.45 -7.57
N ALA A 344 -11.61 -28.21 -7.41
CA ALA A 344 -10.76 -27.57 -8.41
C ALA A 344 -9.46 -28.36 -8.62
N GLU A 345 -8.78 -28.77 -7.55
CA GLU A 345 -7.56 -29.58 -7.60
C GLU A 345 -7.81 -30.89 -8.36
N ALA A 346 -8.87 -31.61 -8.01
CA ALA A 346 -9.24 -32.87 -8.68
C ALA A 346 -9.54 -32.67 -10.18
N ALA A 347 -10.30 -31.62 -10.54
CA ALA A 347 -10.61 -31.30 -11.92
C ALA A 347 -9.37 -30.84 -12.72
N PHE A 348 -8.47 -30.04 -12.13
CA PHE A 348 -7.20 -29.66 -12.76
C PHE A 348 -6.28 -30.86 -12.98
N ARG A 349 -6.12 -31.74 -11.99
CA ARG A 349 -5.32 -32.97 -12.16
C ARG A 349 -5.90 -33.85 -13.27
N ARG A 350 -7.23 -33.99 -13.34
CA ARG A 350 -7.89 -34.72 -14.45
C ARG A 350 -7.71 -34.04 -15.82
N ALA A 351 -7.71 -32.71 -15.89
CA ALA A 351 -7.38 -31.98 -17.11
C ALA A 351 -5.94 -32.25 -17.56
N LEU A 352 -4.99 -32.31 -16.62
CA LEU A 352 -3.57 -32.61 -16.90
C LEU A 352 -3.32 -34.09 -17.26
N GLU A 353 -4.10 -35.04 -16.76
CA GLU A 353 -4.06 -36.44 -17.24
C GLU A 353 -4.44 -36.53 -18.73
N LEU A 354 -5.41 -35.72 -19.16
CA LEU A 354 -5.91 -35.69 -20.54
C LEU A 354 -5.03 -34.83 -21.48
N ALA A 355 -4.38 -33.79 -20.96
CA ALA A 355 -3.46 -32.92 -21.69
C ALA A 355 -2.22 -32.56 -20.85
N PRO A 356 -1.24 -33.49 -20.70
CA PRO A 356 -0.10 -33.29 -19.79
C PRO A 356 0.73 -32.03 -20.06
N MET A 357 0.86 -31.63 -21.33
CA MET A 357 1.66 -30.47 -21.76
C MET A 357 0.90 -29.13 -21.68
N GLN A 358 -0.31 -29.09 -21.11
CA GLN A 358 -1.09 -27.85 -20.97
C GLN A 358 -0.57 -26.99 -19.81
N ALA A 359 0.49 -26.22 -20.06
CA ALA A 359 1.20 -25.42 -19.07
C ALA A 359 0.30 -24.39 -18.33
N SER A 360 -0.72 -23.84 -18.97
CA SER A 360 -1.68 -22.92 -18.33
C SER A 360 -2.50 -23.60 -17.22
N THR A 361 -3.02 -24.79 -17.50
CA THR A 361 -3.74 -25.65 -16.55
C THR A 361 -2.85 -26.04 -15.38
N HIS A 362 -1.57 -26.32 -15.66
CA HIS A 362 -0.60 -26.66 -14.61
C HIS A 362 -0.27 -25.46 -13.71
N SER A 363 -0.08 -24.25 -14.27
CA SER A 363 0.07 -23.03 -13.46
C SER A 363 -1.18 -22.72 -12.63
N ASN A 364 -2.38 -22.87 -13.20
CA ASN A 364 -3.63 -22.68 -12.47
C ASN A 364 -3.74 -23.64 -11.27
N LEU A 365 -3.42 -24.94 -11.46
CA LEU A 365 -3.36 -25.92 -10.38
C LEU A 365 -2.44 -25.42 -9.25
N LEU A 366 -1.20 -25.05 -9.57
CA LEU A 366 -0.21 -24.58 -8.59
C LEU A 366 -0.68 -23.33 -7.84
N PHE A 367 -1.34 -22.40 -8.52
CA PHE A 367 -1.92 -21.22 -7.89
C PHE A 367 -2.99 -21.57 -6.84
N TYR A 368 -3.85 -22.56 -7.11
CA TYR A 368 -4.88 -22.99 -6.15
C TYR A 368 -4.34 -23.91 -5.06
N VAL A 369 -3.32 -24.73 -5.35
CA VAL A 369 -2.62 -25.58 -4.36
C VAL A 369 -2.03 -24.74 -3.21
N MET A 370 -1.59 -23.50 -3.46
CA MET A 370 -1.17 -22.55 -2.40
C MET A 370 -2.27 -22.15 -1.40
N HIS A 371 -3.55 -22.40 -1.70
CA HIS A 371 -4.66 -22.09 -0.80
C HIS A 371 -5.01 -23.26 0.14
N LYS A 372 -4.31 -24.40 0.03
CA LYS A 372 -4.55 -25.61 0.83
C LYS A 372 -3.93 -25.49 2.23
N PRO A 373 -4.70 -25.60 3.33
CA PRO A 373 -4.20 -25.36 4.68
C PRO A 373 -3.22 -26.45 5.17
N ASP A 374 -3.38 -27.68 4.69
CA ASP A 374 -2.64 -28.86 5.18
C ASP A 374 -1.48 -29.28 4.26
N LEU A 375 -0.98 -28.38 3.40
CA LEU A 375 0.13 -28.66 2.48
C LEU A 375 1.45 -28.18 3.09
N ASP A 376 2.34 -29.12 3.42
CA ASP A 376 3.67 -28.81 3.91
C ASP A 376 4.57 -28.20 2.82
N ALA A 377 5.62 -27.49 3.24
CA ALA A 377 6.54 -26.78 2.35
C ALA A 377 7.24 -27.68 1.31
N ALA A 378 7.59 -28.92 1.67
CA ALA A 378 8.31 -29.82 0.77
C ALA A 378 7.38 -30.42 -0.28
N SER A 379 6.16 -30.82 0.12
CA SER A 379 5.11 -31.25 -0.81
C SER A 379 4.69 -30.12 -1.75
N ALA A 380 4.55 -28.88 -1.24
CA ALA A 380 4.29 -27.71 -2.07
C ALA A 380 5.40 -27.50 -3.10
N PHE A 381 6.67 -27.50 -2.68
CA PHE A 381 7.81 -27.33 -3.59
C PHE A 381 7.90 -28.44 -4.64
N ALA A 382 7.58 -29.69 -4.29
CA ALA A 382 7.57 -30.81 -5.22
C ALA A 382 6.60 -30.61 -6.40
N GLU A 383 5.41 -30.05 -6.17
CA GLU A 383 4.45 -29.73 -7.24
C GLU A 383 5.02 -28.65 -8.20
N PHE A 384 5.69 -27.62 -7.69
CA PHE A 384 6.39 -26.63 -8.53
C PHE A 384 7.55 -27.28 -9.32
N ARG A 385 8.26 -28.24 -8.75
CA ARG A 385 9.32 -28.98 -9.47
C ARG A 385 8.79 -29.93 -10.53
N GLU A 386 7.58 -30.49 -10.35
CA GLU A 386 6.89 -31.27 -11.39
C GLU A 386 6.50 -30.39 -12.60
N TYR A 387 6.24 -29.09 -12.41
CA TYR A 387 6.08 -28.15 -13.53
C TYR A 387 7.33 -28.04 -14.38
N SER A 388 8.51 -27.92 -13.75
CA SER A 388 9.80 -27.93 -14.44
C SER A 388 10.08 -29.27 -15.13
N ALA A 389 9.87 -30.39 -14.42
CA ALA A 389 10.04 -31.73 -14.99
C ALA A 389 9.19 -31.95 -16.25
N ARG A 390 7.97 -31.41 -16.28
CA ARG A 390 7.02 -31.59 -17.39
C ARG A 390 7.20 -30.57 -18.53
N HIS A 391 7.38 -29.30 -18.21
CA HIS A 391 7.34 -28.21 -19.20
C HIS A 391 8.72 -27.64 -19.58
N GLU A 392 9.73 -27.80 -18.72
CA GLU A 392 11.10 -27.30 -18.97
C GLU A 392 12.04 -28.39 -19.44
N ALA A 393 12.04 -29.57 -18.79
CA ALA A 393 12.98 -30.65 -19.13
C ALA A 393 12.97 -31.06 -20.63
N PRO A 394 11.83 -31.09 -21.35
CA PRO A 394 11.81 -31.36 -22.80
C PRO A 394 12.45 -30.27 -23.69
N LEU A 395 12.73 -29.09 -23.12
CA LEU A 395 13.31 -27.93 -23.80
C LEU A 395 14.83 -27.82 -23.54
N ARG A 396 15.33 -28.44 -22.46
CA ARG A 396 16.75 -28.41 -22.09
C ARG A 396 17.63 -28.97 -23.21
N GLY A 397 18.76 -28.33 -23.45
CA GLY A 397 19.69 -28.67 -24.53
C GLY A 397 19.25 -28.24 -25.93
N ARG A 398 18.05 -27.65 -26.11
CA ARG A 398 17.59 -27.07 -27.39
C ARG A 398 17.74 -25.55 -27.45
N THR A 399 17.95 -24.90 -26.30
CA THR A 399 18.21 -23.46 -26.16
C THR A 399 19.50 -23.04 -26.87
N PRO A 400 19.45 -22.14 -27.87
CA PRO A 400 20.66 -21.58 -28.47
C PRO A 400 21.43 -20.70 -27.48
N ALA A 401 22.76 -20.74 -27.54
CA ALA A 401 23.62 -19.85 -26.76
C ALA A 401 23.26 -18.37 -26.99
N HIS A 402 23.34 -17.57 -25.92
CA HIS A 402 23.04 -16.14 -26.00
C HIS A 402 24.21 -15.37 -26.61
N THR A 403 23.90 -14.49 -27.56
CA THR A 403 24.86 -13.65 -28.30
C THR A 403 24.97 -12.23 -27.74
N ASN A 404 24.29 -11.93 -26.63
CA ASN A 404 24.37 -10.64 -25.94
C ASN A 404 25.83 -10.29 -25.60
N ASP A 405 26.24 -9.05 -25.89
CA ASP A 405 27.59 -8.54 -25.60
C ASP A 405 27.88 -8.60 -24.09
N ARG A 406 28.97 -9.27 -23.68
CA ARG A 406 29.39 -9.51 -22.28
C ARG A 406 30.08 -8.31 -21.62
N ASN A 407 29.83 -7.09 -22.10
CA ASN A 407 30.27 -5.87 -21.42
C ASN A 407 29.40 -5.63 -20.16
N PRO A 408 29.97 -5.60 -18.94
CA PRO A 408 29.21 -5.37 -17.71
C PRO A 408 28.72 -3.93 -17.55
N ALA A 409 29.43 -2.95 -18.14
CA ALA A 409 29.19 -1.52 -17.96
C ALA A 409 28.21 -0.93 -18.98
N ARG A 410 27.75 -1.71 -19.97
CA ARG A 410 26.84 -1.19 -21.02
C ARG A 410 25.43 -0.90 -20.49
N ARG A 411 24.68 -0.12 -21.26
CA ARG A 411 23.24 0.09 -21.03
C ARG A 411 22.49 -1.24 -21.17
N LEU A 412 21.74 -1.65 -20.15
CA LEU A 412 21.04 -2.94 -20.11
C LEU A 412 19.64 -2.84 -20.70
N LYS A 413 19.23 -3.87 -21.43
CA LYS A 413 17.84 -4.06 -21.88
C LYS A 413 17.10 -4.94 -20.88
N ILE A 414 16.20 -4.33 -20.10
CA ILE A 414 15.35 -5.03 -19.13
C ILE A 414 13.98 -5.23 -19.78
N GLY A 415 13.59 -6.49 -19.99
CA GLY A 415 12.28 -6.86 -20.54
C GLY A 415 11.34 -7.31 -19.44
N PHE A 416 10.16 -6.71 -19.31
CA PHE A 416 9.13 -7.16 -18.36
C PHE A 416 8.00 -7.87 -19.10
N VAL A 417 7.60 -9.05 -18.61
CA VAL A 417 6.52 -9.87 -19.19
C VAL A 417 5.38 -9.98 -18.20
N SER A 418 4.16 -9.67 -18.62
CA SER A 418 2.98 -9.80 -17.75
C SER A 418 1.66 -9.88 -18.51
N GLY A 419 0.72 -10.64 -17.95
CA GLY A 419 -0.68 -10.61 -18.38
C GLY A 419 -1.55 -9.59 -17.64
N ASP A 420 -1.01 -8.83 -16.69
CA ASP A 420 -1.79 -8.06 -15.69
C ASP A 420 -1.45 -6.56 -15.64
N LEU A 421 -0.99 -5.97 -16.75
CA LEU A 421 -0.69 -4.52 -16.89
C LEU A 421 -1.96 -3.68 -17.14
N ILE A 422 -2.95 -3.88 -16.27
CA ILE A 422 -4.28 -3.27 -16.24
C ILE A 422 -4.57 -2.83 -14.80
N ASN A 423 -5.80 -2.40 -14.48
CA ASN A 423 -6.28 -2.12 -13.13
C ASN A 423 -6.26 -3.39 -12.22
N HIS A 424 -5.06 -3.73 -11.72
CA HIS A 424 -4.72 -4.94 -11.00
C HIS A 424 -3.51 -4.70 -10.07
N PRO A 425 -3.40 -5.37 -8.91
CA PRO A 425 -2.30 -5.15 -7.96
C PRO A 425 -0.89 -5.19 -8.55
N VAL A 426 -0.62 -6.07 -9.53
CA VAL A 426 0.67 -6.13 -10.23
C VAL A 426 1.02 -4.79 -10.86
N ALA A 427 0.07 -4.14 -11.56
CA ALA A 427 0.29 -2.85 -12.18
C ALA A 427 0.51 -1.72 -11.16
N TYR A 428 -0.19 -1.73 -10.02
CA TYR A 428 -0.03 -0.68 -9.00
C TYR A 428 1.40 -0.66 -8.43
N PHE A 429 1.91 -1.83 -8.06
CA PHE A 429 3.26 -2.01 -7.55
C PHE A 429 4.31 -1.79 -8.66
N PHE A 430 4.10 -2.38 -9.85
CA PHE A 430 5.05 -2.28 -10.96
C PHE A 430 5.17 -0.85 -11.50
N LEU A 431 4.07 -0.11 -11.67
CA LEU A 431 4.10 1.28 -12.14
C LEU A 431 4.93 2.16 -11.20
N SER A 432 4.72 2.02 -9.89
CA SER A 432 5.47 2.77 -8.87
C SER A 432 6.98 2.54 -8.95
N VAL A 433 7.40 1.33 -9.33
CA VAL A 433 8.81 0.99 -9.59
C VAL A 433 9.27 1.53 -10.95
N LEU A 434 8.45 1.34 -11.99
CA LEU A 434 8.73 1.72 -13.36
C LEU A 434 8.98 3.23 -13.51
N GLU A 435 8.16 4.06 -12.84
CA GLU A 435 8.31 5.52 -12.72
C GLU A 435 9.72 5.95 -12.30
N GLN A 436 10.42 5.12 -11.52
CA GLN A 436 11.78 5.38 -11.03
C GLN A 436 12.84 4.68 -11.89
N LEU A 437 12.62 3.42 -12.30
CA LEU A 437 13.56 2.67 -13.15
C LEU A 437 13.86 3.37 -14.48
N VAL A 438 12.89 4.06 -15.08
CA VAL A 438 13.11 4.79 -16.34
C VAL A 438 13.98 6.05 -16.21
N LYS A 439 14.23 6.51 -14.97
CA LYS A 439 15.17 7.60 -14.69
C LYS A 439 16.62 7.11 -14.71
N ASP A 440 16.85 5.81 -14.53
CA ASP A 440 18.18 5.20 -14.64
C ASP A 440 18.59 5.07 -16.11
N THR A 441 19.44 5.99 -16.57
CA THR A 441 19.92 6.02 -17.95
C THR A 441 20.79 4.81 -18.33
N SER A 442 21.29 4.05 -17.33
CA SER A 442 22.02 2.80 -17.54
C SER A 442 21.10 1.62 -17.89
N LEU A 443 19.77 1.82 -17.86
CA LEU A 443 18.74 0.87 -18.24
C LEU A 443 17.94 1.33 -19.47
N SER A 444 17.32 0.37 -20.15
CA SER A 444 16.31 0.55 -21.19
C SER A 444 15.19 -0.46 -20.94
N VAL A 445 13.96 0.03 -20.80
CA VAL A 445 12.82 -0.78 -20.33
C VAL A 445 11.91 -1.18 -21.48
N HIS A 446 11.78 -2.48 -21.69
CA HIS A 446 10.98 -3.09 -22.75
C HIS A 446 9.81 -3.84 -22.10
N ILE A 447 8.58 -3.67 -22.61
CA ILE A 447 7.38 -4.30 -22.04
C ILE A 447 6.78 -5.29 -23.04
N TYR A 448 6.45 -6.48 -22.56
CA TYR A 448 5.76 -7.55 -23.28
C TYR A 448 4.42 -7.86 -22.60
N SER A 449 3.36 -7.26 -23.13
CA SER A 449 1.98 -7.39 -22.64
C SER A 449 1.33 -8.66 -23.18
N ASN A 450 0.90 -9.55 -22.28
CA ASN A 450 0.19 -10.78 -22.61
C ASN A 450 -1.31 -10.70 -22.30
N TYR A 451 -1.92 -9.53 -22.51
CA TYR A 451 -3.38 -9.39 -22.44
C TYR A 451 -3.90 -8.37 -23.44
N VAL A 452 -5.22 -8.40 -23.64
CA VAL A 452 -5.94 -7.73 -24.74
C VAL A 452 -6.83 -6.60 -24.26
N VAL A 453 -7.13 -6.59 -22.96
CA VAL A 453 -7.81 -5.48 -22.31
C VAL A 453 -6.75 -4.46 -21.96
N THR A 454 -7.02 -3.21 -22.30
CA THR A 454 -6.20 -2.05 -21.97
C THR A 454 -7.04 -1.05 -21.18
N ASP A 455 -6.48 -0.44 -20.15
CA ASP A 455 -7.12 0.66 -19.42
C ASP A 455 -6.12 1.78 -19.10
N GLY A 456 -6.48 2.67 -18.15
CA GLY A 456 -5.63 3.79 -17.74
C GLY A 456 -4.24 3.36 -17.28
N PHE A 457 -4.12 2.25 -16.52
CA PHE A 457 -2.82 1.74 -16.09
C PHE A 457 -2.00 1.22 -17.27
N THR A 458 -2.64 0.57 -18.25
CA THR A 458 -1.97 0.14 -19.47
C THR A 458 -1.42 1.33 -20.26
N ALA A 459 -2.20 2.41 -20.36
CA ALA A 459 -1.79 3.63 -21.05
C ALA A 459 -0.64 4.34 -20.34
N GLU A 460 -0.66 4.40 -19.00
CA GLU A 460 0.37 5.03 -18.16
C GLU A 460 1.69 4.23 -18.20
N ILE A 461 1.65 2.91 -17.96
CA ILE A 461 2.83 2.03 -18.06
C ILE A 461 3.43 2.09 -19.48
N ARG A 462 2.60 2.18 -20.53
CA ARG A 462 3.07 2.32 -21.92
C ARG A 462 3.84 3.62 -22.17
N GLN A 463 3.53 4.72 -21.49
CA GLN A 463 4.28 5.99 -21.65
C GLN A 463 5.72 5.89 -21.14
N HIS A 464 5.98 5.03 -20.15
CA HIS A 464 7.30 4.78 -19.59
C HIS A 464 8.14 3.76 -20.39
N ALA A 465 7.52 2.96 -21.26
CA ALA A 465 8.21 1.90 -21.99
C ALA A 465 9.06 2.43 -23.17
N GLN A 466 10.33 2.03 -23.26
CA GLN A 466 11.17 2.28 -24.44
C GLN A 466 10.63 1.56 -25.68
N THR A 467 10.05 0.36 -25.49
CA THR A 467 9.23 -0.34 -26.49
C THR A 467 8.10 -1.09 -25.80
N TRP A 468 6.91 -1.08 -26.40
CA TRP A 468 5.79 -1.93 -25.98
C TRP A 468 5.47 -2.96 -27.05
N THR A 469 5.42 -4.23 -26.69
CA THR A 469 5.02 -5.34 -27.55
C THR A 469 3.77 -6.01 -26.98
N GLU A 470 2.70 -6.11 -27.77
CA GLU A 470 1.63 -7.07 -27.48
C GLU A 470 2.11 -8.47 -27.90
N ILE A 471 2.15 -9.41 -26.95
CA ILE A 471 2.51 -10.82 -27.18
C ILE A 471 1.34 -11.77 -26.99
N PHE A 472 0.15 -11.27 -26.65
CA PHE A 472 -1.06 -12.09 -26.59
C PHE A 472 -1.33 -12.77 -27.95
N GLY A 473 -1.79 -14.01 -27.94
CA GLY A 473 -2.10 -14.78 -29.15
C GLY A 473 -0.88 -15.35 -29.89
N MET A 474 0.33 -14.85 -29.65
CA MET A 474 1.56 -15.40 -30.22
C MET A 474 1.93 -16.75 -29.59
N SER A 475 2.54 -17.66 -30.36
CA SER A 475 3.10 -18.91 -29.80
C SER A 475 4.33 -18.62 -28.94
N ASN A 476 4.70 -19.54 -28.04
CA ASN A 476 5.84 -19.33 -27.16
C ASN A 476 7.16 -19.19 -27.94
N GLU A 477 7.30 -19.93 -29.04
CA GLU A 477 8.47 -19.91 -29.92
C GLU A 477 8.64 -18.53 -30.59
N VAL A 478 7.54 -17.93 -31.06
CA VAL A 478 7.53 -16.58 -31.64
C VAL A 478 7.90 -15.53 -30.60
N VAL A 479 7.37 -15.63 -29.37
CA VAL A 479 7.68 -14.70 -28.28
C VAL A 479 9.14 -14.84 -27.84
N THR A 480 9.64 -16.08 -27.66
CA THR A 480 11.04 -16.36 -27.32
C THR A 480 11.99 -15.82 -28.39
N GLN A 481 11.70 -16.05 -29.68
CA GLN A 481 12.53 -15.53 -30.76
C GLN A 481 12.50 -14.00 -30.78
N LYS A 482 11.32 -13.37 -30.61
CA LYS A 482 11.23 -11.91 -30.53
C LYS A 482 12.05 -11.31 -29.38
N ILE A 483 11.99 -11.90 -28.18
CA ILE A 483 12.79 -11.43 -27.02
C ILE A 483 14.30 -11.54 -27.30
N ARG A 484 14.72 -12.58 -28.03
CA ARG A 484 16.11 -12.77 -28.48
C ARG A 484 16.51 -11.76 -29.57
N ASP A 485 15.64 -11.49 -30.54
CA ASP A 485 15.88 -10.52 -31.62
C ASP A 485 15.91 -9.08 -31.09
N ASP A 486 15.07 -8.76 -30.11
CA ASP A 486 15.09 -7.50 -29.37
C ASP A 486 16.39 -7.35 -28.53
N GLY A 487 17.09 -8.46 -28.29
CA GLY A 487 18.36 -8.52 -27.57
C GLY A 487 18.23 -8.22 -26.08
N ILE A 488 17.15 -8.67 -25.43
CA ILE A 488 16.93 -8.47 -23.99
C ILE A 488 18.04 -9.14 -23.18
N ASP A 489 18.55 -8.42 -22.19
CA ASP A 489 19.65 -8.86 -21.32
C ASP A 489 19.12 -9.53 -20.04
N ILE A 490 18.08 -8.93 -19.45
CA ILE A 490 17.40 -9.45 -18.27
C ILE A 490 15.91 -9.48 -18.56
N LEU A 491 15.29 -10.66 -18.49
CA LEU A 491 13.84 -10.82 -18.63
C LEU A 491 13.21 -11.06 -17.26
N VAL A 492 12.22 -10.24 -16.90
CA VAL A 492 11.52 -10.26 -15.62
C VAL A 492 10.08 -10.72 -15.84
N ASP A 493 9.72 -11.83 -15.21
CA ASP A 493 8.36 -12.35 -15.10
C ASP A 493 7.62 -11.62 -13.97
N LEU A 494 6.56 -10.88 -14.32
CA LEU A 494 5.69 -10.24 -13.33
C LEU A 494 4.47 -11.10 -12.95
N SER A 495 4.27 -12.29 -13.53
CA SER A 495 3.04 -13.11 -13.38
C SER A 495 3.24 -14.44 -12.65
N GLY A 496 4.36 -15.14 -12.81
CA GLY A 496 4.59 -16.47 -12.21
C GLY A 496 3.50 -17.47 -12.58
N HIS A 497 2.97 -18.21 -11.61
CA HIS A 497 1.86 -19.15 -11.85
C HIS A 497 0.46 -18.51 -11.88
N THR A 498 0.32 -17.18 -11.80
CA THR A 498 -0.99 -16.54 -11.99
C THR A 498 -1.47 -16.65 -13.46
N GLY A 499 -2.75 -16.34 -13.67
CA GLY A 499 -3.36 -16.42 -15.01
C GLY A 499 -2.64 -15.54 -16.04
N ARG A 500 -2.65 -15.98 -17.31
CA ARG A 500 -2.05 -15.26 -18.46
C ARG A 500 -0.52 -15.08 -18.37
N ASN A 501 0.18 -15.86 -17.54
CA ASN A 501 1.64 -15.92 -17.53
C ASN A 501 2.23 -16.45 -18.86
N ARG A 502 3.57 -16.38 -18.98
CA ARG A 502 4.34 -16.93 -20.10
C ARG A 502 5.52 -17.78 -19.62
N LEU A 503 5.38 -18.51 -18.52
CA LEU A 503 6.49 -19.29 -17.93
C LEU A 503 7.17 -20.27 -18.89
N VAL A 504 6.49 -20.77 -19.93
CA VAL A 504 7.13 -21.59 -20.99
C VAL A 504 8.14 -20.80 -21.83
N VAL A 505 7.96 -19.50 -22.04
CA VAL A 505 8.96 -18.61 -22.68
C VAL A 505 10.21 -18.50 -21.79
N PHE A 506 10.01 -18.41 -20.47
CA PHE A 506 11.11 -18.44 -19.50
C PHE A 506 11.78 -19.82 -19.46
N ALA A 507 11.03 -20.92 -19.55
CA ALA A 507 11.57 -22.28 -19.65
C ALA A 507 12.39 -22.52 -20.94
N GLN A 508 12.13 -21.77 -22.02
CA GLN A 508 12.97 -21.75 -23.23
C GLN A 508 14.25 -20.91 -23.06
N LYS A 509 14.43 -20.24 -21.91
CA LYS A 509 15.53 -19.30 -21.60
C LYS A 509 15.62 -18.23 -22.68
N ALA A 510 14.63 -17.34 -22.73
CA ALA A 510 14.52 -16.33 -23.77
C ALA A 510 15.58 -15.21 -23.62
N ALA A 511 15.97 -14.87 -22.38
CA ALA A 511 17.08 -13.96 -22.08
C ALA A 511 18.20 -14.67 -21.30
N PRO A 512 19.45 -14.18 -21.36
CA PRO A 512 20.59 -14.81 -20.67
C PRO A 512 20.44 -14.82 -19.15
N VAL A 513 19.85 -13.77 -18.58
CA VAL A 513 19.44 -13.69 -17.19
C VAL A 513 17.91 -13.56 -17.13
N GLN A 514 17.28 -14.29 -16.22
CA GLN A 514 15.84 -14.30 -16.01
C GLN A 514 15.47 -14.22 -14.54
N VAL A 515 14.43 -13.46 -14.23
CA VAL A 515 14.02 -13.12 -12.87
C VAL A 515 12.50 -13.26 -12.75
N SER A 516 11.99 -13.67 -11.58
CA SER A 516 10.56 -13.58 -11.24
C SER A 516 10.34 -12.60 -10.08
N TRP A 517 9.42 -11.64 -10.27
CA TRP A 517 9.08 -10.54 -9.35
C TRP A 517 7.91 -9.79 -10.01
N ILE A 518 6.66 -9.73 -9.54
CA ILE A 518 6.12 -9.83 -8.17
C ILE A 518 4.83 -10.68 -8.06
N GLY A 519 4.11 -10.93 -9.17
CA GLY A 519 2.67 -11.23 -9.13
C GLY A 519 2.29 -12.59 -8.52
N ASN A 520 3.25 -13.51 -8.39
CA ASN A 520 3.06 -14.83 -7.79
C ASN A 520 3.91 -14.96 -6.51
N PRO A 521 3.28 -15.10 -5.32
CA PRO A 521 4.00 -15.24 -4.05
C PRO A 521 4.48 -16.69 -3.80
N ALA A 522 5.17 -17.26 -4.79
CA ALA A 522 5.84 -18.55 -4.76
C ALA A 522 6.86 -18.67 -5.91
N THR A 523 7.73 -19.66 -5.82
CA THR A 523 8.65 -20.08 -6.90
C THR A 523 7.90 -20.38 -8.21
N THR A 524 8.58 -20.21 -9.33
CA THR A 524 8.17 -20.71 -10.66
C THR A 524 8.48 -22.20 -10.85
N GLY A 525 9.30 -22.78 -9.95
CA GLY A 525 9.77 -24.15 -10.02
C GLY A 525 10.78 -24.42 -11.14
N LEU A 526 11.07 -23.48 -12.03
CA LEU A 526 11.96 -23.60 -13.19
C LEU A 526 13.44 -23.49 -12.79
N ASP A 527 14.33 -24.21 -13.49
CA ASP A 527 15.79 -24.00 -13.41
C ASP A 527 16.25 -22.86 -14.34
N ALA A 528 15.48 -22.57 -15.40
CA ALA A 528 15.77 -21.50 -16.35
C ALA A 528 15.53 -20.08 -15.80
N VAL A 529 14.77 -19.92 -14.71
CA VAL A 529 14.63 -18.64 -13.99
C VAL A 529 15.73 -18.59 -12.93
N ASP A 530 16.66 -17.64 -13.07
CA ASP A 530 17.88 -17.62 -12.25
C ASP A 530 17.60 -17.07 -10.84
N TYR A 531 16.73 -16.06 -10.75
CA TYR A 531 16.51 -15.28 -9.54
C TYR A 531 15.03 -15.04 -9.24
N TYR A 532 14.69 -14.93 -7.96
CA TYR A 532 13.39 -14.43 -7.50
C TYR A 532 13.63 -13.26 -6.56
N MET A 533 13.05 -12.10 -6.84
CA MET A 533 13.26 -10.91 -6.00
C MET A 533 12.19 -10.84 -4.90
N SER A 534 12.63 -10.66 -3.66
CA SER A 534 11.79 -10.65 -2.46
C SER A 534 12.39 -9.70 -1.41
N ASP A 535 11.99 -9.83 -0.14
CA ASP A 535 12.67 -9.23 1.01
C ASP A 535 12.92 -10.26 2.11
N ARG A 536 13.80 -9.88 3.05
CA ARG A 536 14.29 -10.74 4.13
C ARG A 536 13.23 -11.19 5.14
N PHE A 537 12.06 -10.54 5.18
CA PHE A 537 11.00 -10.83 6.15
C PHE A 537 9.88 -11.68 5.54
N VAL A 538 9.55 -11.43 4.27
CA VAL A 538 8.61 -12.25 3.49
C VAL A 538 9.21 -13.62 3.20
N THR A 539 10.48 -13.71 2.77
CA THR A 539 11.18 -14.99 2.54
C THR A 539 12.52 -15.10 3.29
N PRO A 540 12.52 -15.27 4.63
CA PRO A 540 13.76 -15.42 5.40
C PRO A 540 14.62 -16.57 4.85
N LEU A 541 15.86 -16.26 4.45
CA LEU A 541 16.69 -17.15 3.63
C LEU A 541 16.80 -18.57 4.22
N LYS A 542 17.04 -18.68 5.52
CA LYS A 542 17.19 -19.95 6.25
C LYS A 542 15.97 -20.87 6.15
N GLU A 543 14.78 -20.30 6.02
CA GLU A 543 13.54 -21.07 5.86
C GLU A 543 13.24 -21.35 4.38
N PHE A 544 13.55 -20.41 3.49
CA PHE A 544 13.08 -20.42 2.10
C PHE A 544 14.11 -20.85 1.03
N GLU A 545 15.40 -20.98 1.35
CA GLU A 545 16.44 -21.40 0.37
C GLU A 545 16.17 -22.78 -0.26
N SER A 546 15.47 -23.66 0.45
CA SER A 546 15.08 -25.00 0.00
C SER A 546 13.68 -25.07 -0.62
N ARG A 547 12.95 -23.94 -0.66
CA ARG A 547 11.55 -23.82 -1.11
C ARG A 547 11.42 -23.08 -2.44
N PHE A 548 12.53 -22.65 -3.03
CA PHE A 548 12.62 -21.96 -4.32
C PHE A 548 13.65 -22.66 -5.21
N SER A 549 13.38 -22.75 -6.51
CA SER A 549 14.38 -23.19 -7.49
C SER A 549 15.32 -22.05 -7.87
N GLU A 550 14.79 -20.83 -7.86
CA GLU A 550 15.51 -19.59 -8.12
C GLU A 550 16.38 -19.18 -6.94
N LYS A 551 17.35 -18.30 -7.21
CA LYS A 551 18.11 -17.63 -6.17
C LYS A 551 17.38 -16.39 -5.66
N LEU A 552 16.96 -16.45 -4.41
CA LEU A 552 16.37 -15.33 -3.67
C LEU A 552 17.32 -14.12 -3.66
N VAL A 553 16.80 -12.98 -4.10
CA VAL A 553 17.47 -11.68 -4.06
C VAL A 553 16.66 -10.74 -3.18
N PHE A 554 17.27 -10.26 -2.09
CA PHE A 554 16.57 -9.44 -1.11
C PHE A 554 16.71 -7.95 -1.43
N LEU A 555 15.57 -7.33 -1.71
CA LEU A 555 15.40 -5.89 -1.79
C LEU A 555 15.12 -5.29 -0.39
N PRO A 556 15.23 -3.95 -0.24
CA PRO A 556 14.84 -3.26 0.98
C PRO A 556 13.38 -3.46 1.40
N ALA A 557 12.49 -3.82 0.48
CA ALA A 557 11.17 -4.42 0.69
C ALA A 557 10.68 -5.05 -0.65
N LEU A 558 9.75 -6.01 -0.60
CA LEU A 558 9.25 -6.72 -1.79
C LEU A 558 8.75 -5.80 -2.92
N ALA A 559 8.01 -4.74 -2.59
CA ALA A 559 7.49 -3.74 -3.53
C ALA A 559 7.03 -2.46 -2.80
N PRO A 560 7.08 -1.28 -3.44
CA PRO A 560 6.59 -0.04 -2.85
C PRO A 560 5.06 0.04 -2.84
N PHE A 561 4.48 0.24 -1.67
CA PHE A 561 3.09 0.63 -1.51
C PHE A 561 2.93 2.13 -1.84
N LYS A 562 2.17 2.45 -2.88
CA LYS A 562 1.78 3.82 -3.24
C LYS A 562 0.41 4.13 -2.62
N PRO A 563 0.31 4.98 -1.58
CA PRO A 563 -0.97 5.31 -0.96
C PRO A 563 -1.90 6.03 -1.94
N HIS A 564 -3.21 5.82 -1.81
CA HIS A 564 -4.17 6.53 -2.66
C HIS A 564 -4.23 8.02 -2.27
N PRO A 565 -4.13 8.98 -3.21
CA PRO A 565 -4.04 10.41 -2.86
C PRO A 565 -5.32 10.95 -2.20
N LYS A 566 -6.47 10.30 -2.40
CA LYS A 566 -7.73 10.60 -1.71
C LYS A 566 -8.01 9.64 -0.54
N SER A 567 -6.98 9.21 0.18
CA SER A 567 -7.18 8.45 1.43
C SER A 567 -7.77 9.39 2.49
N PRO A 568 -8.90 9.05 3.14
CA PRO A 568 -9.47 9.89 4.19
C PRO A 568 -8.59 9.91 5.44
N ASP A 569 -8.86 10.82 6.37
CA ASP A 569 -8.14 10.91 7.64
C ASP A 569 -8.40 9.72 8.56
N VAL A 570 -7.41 9.45 9.43
CA VAL A 570 -7.52 8.43 10.47
C VAL A 570 -8.41 8.97 11.58
N ASN A 571 -9.59 8.40 11.73
CA ASN A 571 -10.49 8.75 12.84
C ASN A 571 -9.98 8.22 14.19
N ALA A 572 -10.50 8.78 15.28
CA ALA A 572 -10.37 8.20 16.61
C ALA A 572 -10.87 6.74 16.66
N LEU A 573 -10.34 5.95 17.60
CA LEU A 573 -10.63 4.52 17.70
C LEU A 573 -12.14 4.26 17.93
N PRO A 574 -12.84 3.54 17.01
CA PRO A 574 -14.28 3.27 17.13
C PRO A 574 -14.70 2.65 18.47
N ALA A 575 -13.89 1.74 19.05
CA ALA A 575 -14.17 1.10 20.32
C ALA A 575 -14.37 2.07 21.49
N LEU A 576 -13.69 3.23 21.50
CA LEU A 576 -13.85 4.25 22.54
C LEU A 576 -15.25 4.92 22.50
N LYS A 577 -15.89 4.96 21.33
CA LYS A 577 -17.27 5.46 21.16
C LYS A 577 -18.30 4.35 21.36
N ASN A 578 -18.01 3.16 20.85
CA ASN A 578 -18.96 2.05 20.78
C ASN A 578 -19.02 1.21 22.06
N GLY A 579 -17.98 1.25 22.90
CA GLY A 579 -17.86 0.42 24.11
C GLY A 579 -17.47 -1.03 23.85
N PHE A 580 -17.17 -1.40 22.61
CA PHE A 580 -16.75 -2.75 22.21
C PHE A 580 -15.78 -2.71 21.02
N ILE A 581 -14.94 -3.74 20.90
CA ILE A 581 -13.99 -3.91 19.80
C ILE A 581 -14.68 -4.47 18.56
N THR A 582 -14.44 -3.85 17.41
CA THR A 582 -14.85 -4.32 16.10
C THR A 582 -13.64 -4.86 15.35
N PHE A 583 -13.51 -6.18 15.31
CA PHE A 583 -12.59 -6.86 14.41
C PHE A 583 -13.09 -6.70 12.96
N GLY A 584 -12.19 -6.62 11.99
CA GLY A 584 -12.54 -6.47 10.58
C GLY A 584 -11.73 -7.34 9.63
N SER A 585 -12.23 -7.59 8.43
CA SER A 585 -11.39 -8.09 7.33
C SER A 585 -11.91 -7.65 5.97
N PHE A 586 -11.01 -7.12 5.14
CA PHE A 586 -11.27 -6.72 3.75
C PHE A 586 -10.70 -7.73 2.73
N SER A 587 -10.45 -8.95 3.19
CA SER A 587 -9.93 -10.06 2.39
C SER A 587 -10.90 -10.45 1.26
N ARG A 588 -10.37 -10.91 0.12
CA ARG A 588 -11.20 -11.59 -0.88
C ARG A 588 -11.82 -12.83 -0.23
N ILE A 589 -13.15 -13.00 -0.34
CA ILE A 589 -13.89 -14.09 0.32
C ILE A 589 -13.34 -15.49 0.03
N VAL A 590 -12.71 -15.69 -1.14
CA VAL A 590 -12.03 -16.94 -1.52
C VAL A 590 -10.92 -17.37 -0.54
N LYS A 591 -10.37 -16.43 0.25
CA LYS A 591 -9.39 -16.70 1.30
C LYS A 591 -10.01 -17.00 2.68
N ILE A 592 -11.31 -16.74 2.87
CA ILE A 592 -12.01 -16.90 4.14
C ILE A 592 -12.57 -18.34 4.20
N GLY A 593 -11.66 -19.30 4.38
CA GLY A 593 -11.94 -20.73 4.49
C GLY A 593 -12.58 -21.13 5.83
N LYS A 594 -12.88 -22.43 6.00
CA LYS A 594 -13.45 -22.97 7.25
C LYS A 594 -12.48 -22.78 8.42
N GLU A 595 -11.19 -22.95 8.15
CA GLU A 595 -10.08 -22.89 9.11
C GLU A 595 -9.87 -21.46 9.61
N VAL A 596 -10.04 -20.47 8.71
CA VAL A 596 -10.04 -19.04 9.04
C VAL A 596 -11.24 -18.68 9.90
N VAL A 597 -12.45 -19.10 9.49
CA VAL A 597 -13.68 -18.87 10.27
C VAL A 597 -13.58 -19.50 11.66
N ALA A 598 -13.05 -20.71 11.78
CA ALA A 598 -12.82 -21.36 13.07
C ALA A 598 -11.84 -20.57 13.95
N LEU A 599 -10.74 -20.04 13.40
CA LEU A 599 -9.82 -19.21 14.18
C LEU A 599 -10.45 -17.88 14.60
N TRP A 600 -11.13 -17.17 13.70
CA TRP A 600 -11.80 -15.91 14.02
C TRP A 600 -12.95 -16.14 15.01
N ALA A 601 -13.67 -17.26 14.93
CA ALA A 601 -14.67 -17.64 15.92
C ALA A 601 -14.06 -17.89 17.31
N ARG A 602 -12.83 -18.43 17.41
CA ARG A 602 -12.12 -18.49 18.69
C ARG A 602 -11.83 -17.09 19.25
N VAL A 603 -11.39 -16.14 18.43
CA VAL A 603 -11.22 -14.73 18.84
C VAL A 603 -12.54 -14.14 19.36
N LEU A 604 -13.63 -14.36 18.64
CA LEU A 604 -14.95 -13.86 19.02
C LEU A 604 -15.50 -14.53 20.30
N ARG A 605 -15.08 -15.76 20.64
CA ARG A 605 -15.40 -16.39 21.93
C ARG A 605 -14.55 -15.82 23.08
N GLU A 606 -13.27 -15.57 22.85
CA GLU A 606 -12.34 -15.01 23.84
C GLU A 606 -12.65 -13.53 24.17
N VAL A 607 -13.23 -12.79 23.23
CA VAL A 607 -13.69 -11.40 23.42
C VAL A 607 -15.21 -11.34 23.20
N PRO A 608 -16.05 -11.65 24.21
CA PRO A 608 -17.48 -11.92 24.03
C PRO A 608 -18.27 -10.76 23.42
N ASP A 609 -17.99 -9.53 23.84
CA ASP A 609 -18.69 -8.33 23.38
C ASP A 609 -18.23 -7.83 22.01
N SER A 610 -17.18 -8.42 21.43
CA SER A 610 -16.66 -7.97 20.14
C SER A 610 -17.62 -8.22 18.97
N ARG A 611 -17.43 -7.46 17.90
CA ARG A 611 -18.11 -7.63 16.60
C ARG A 611 -17.09 -7.97 15.51
N LEU A 612 -17.56 -8.60 14.44
CA LEU A 612 -16.78 -8.86 13.22
C LEU A 612 -17.42 -8.15 12.04
N LEU A 613 -16.64 -7.39 11.28
CA LEU A 613 -17.05 -6.74 10.05
C LEU A 613 -16.29 -7.34 8.85
N ILE A 614 -17.01 -7.86 7.86
CA ILE A 614 -16.41 -8.43 6.64
C ILE A 614 -16.76 -7.53 5.45
N GLY A 615 -15.75 -6.90 4.86
CA GLY A 615 -15.91 -6.00 3.73
C GLY A 615 -15.77 -6.67 2.36
N ALA A 616 -15.90 -5.86 1.31
CA ALA A 616 -15.74 -6.27 -0.09
C ALA A 616 -16.68 -7.41 -0.58
N ILE A 617 -17.81 -7.61 0.09
CA ILE A 617 -18.86 -8.55 -0.29
C ILE A 617 -19.43 -8.16 -1.66
N ALA A 618 -19.55 -9.15 -2.55
CA ALA A 618 -20.04 -8.93 -3.91
C ALA A 618 -21.53 -9.29 -4.10
N ALA A 619 -22.07 -10.21 -3.29
CA ALA A 619 -23.41 -10.75 -3.46
C ALA A 619 -23.99 -11.32 -2.13
N LYS A 620 -25.29 -11.62 -2.11
CA LYS A 620 -26.02 -12.00 -0.87
C LYS A 620 -25.75 -13.43 -0.41
N ASP A 621 -25.54 -14.35 -1.35
CA ASP A 621 -25.11 -15.74 -1.14
C ASP A 621 -23.82 -15.81 -0.30
N GLN A 622 -22.87 -14.90 -0.56
CA GLN A 622 -21.60 -14.80 0.16
C GLN A 622 -21.80 -14.50 1.65
N MET A 623 -22.75 -13.61 1.98
CA MET A 623 -23.10 -13.30 3.37
C MET A 623 -23.76 -14.49 4.05
N ILE A 624 -24.72 -15.14 3.38
CA ILE A 624 -25.44 -16.32 3.90
C ILE A 624 -24.45 -17.44 4.22
N ARG A 625 -23.55 -17.77 3.28
CA ARG A 625 -22.51 -18.80 3.46
C ARG A 625 -21.59 -18.50 4.65
N LEU A 626 -21.17 -17.25 4.83
CA LEU A 626 -20.32 -16.86 5.97
C LEU A 626 -21.10 -16.93 7.29
N ILE A 627 -22.34 -16.43 7.35
CA ILE A 627 -23.21 -16.55 8.54
C ILE A 627 -23.39 -18.03 8.93
N GLU A 628 -23.64 -18.92 7.97
CA GLU A 628 -23.75 -20.36 8.24
C GLU A 628 -22.44 -20.98 8.75
N MET A 629 -21.29 -20.58 8.22
CA MET A 629 -19.98 -21.07 8.68
C MET A 629 -19.70 -20.62 10.12
N PHE A 630 -19.97 -19.36 10.44
CA PHE A 630 -19.84 -18.84 11.82
C PHE A 630 -20.89 -19.41 12.78
N GLY A 631 -22.12 -19.66 12.32
CA GLY A 631 -23.17 -20.31 13.10
C GLY A 631 -22.82 -21.77 13.46
N LYS A 632 -22.14 -22.49 12.57
CA LYS A 632 -21.59 -23.84 12.86
C LYS A 632 -20.48 -23.80 13.93
N GLU A 633 -19.77 -22.68 14.04
CA GLU A 633 -18.84 -22.38 15.13
C GLU A 633 -19.52 -21.79 16.38
N GLY A 634 -20.85 -21.66 16.42
CA GLY A 634 -21.57 -21.11 17.57
C GLY A 634 -21.42 -19.59 17.77
N ILE A 635 -21.11 -18.84 16.70
CA ILE A 635 -21.14 -17.38 16.70
C ILE A 635 -22.49 -16.89 16.15
N GLU A 636 -23.16 -16.03 16.90
CA GLU A 636 -24.44 -15.45 16.49
C GLU A 636 -24.28 -14.51 15.28
N ALA A 637 -25.25 -14.57 14.35
CA ALA A 637 -25.31 -13.68 13.19
C ALA A 637 -25.36 -12.18 13.57
N SER A 638 -25.95 -11.87 14.73
CA SER A 638 -26.01 -10.52 15.33
C SER A 638 -24.63 -9.88 15.54
N ARG A 639 -23.58 -10.70 15.66
CA ARG A 639 -22.20 -10.24 15.88
C ARG A 639 -21.42 -9.98 14.60
N ILE A 640 -21.99 -10.29 13.42
CA ILE A 640 -21.31 -10.26 12.13
C ILE A 640 -22.00 -9.25 11.22
N SER A 641 -21.25 -8.27 10.73
CA SER A 641 -21.70 -7.24 9.81
C SER A 641 -20.96 -7.33 8.49
N PHE A 642 -21.59 -6.87 7.41
CA PHE A 642 -21.06 -6.97 6.06
C PHE A 642 -21.07 -5.63 5.35
N LEU A 643 -20.01 -5.33 4.61
CA LEU A 643 -19.96 -4.17 3.71
C LEU A 643 -19.78 -4.62 2.26
N GLY A 644 -20.62 -4.06 1.39
CA GLY A 644 -20.51 -4.26 -0.04
C GLY A 644 -19.22 -3.68 -0.62
N ARG A 645 -18.84 -4.16 -1.82
CA ARG A 645 -17.80 -3.52 -2.63
C ARG A 645 -18.16 -2.06 -2.90
N ALA A 646 -17.15 -1.20 -2.87
CA ALA A 646 -17.28 0.22 -3.15
C ALA A 646 -16.11 0.73 -4.01
N ASN A 647 -16.19 1.99 -4.44
CA ASN A 647 -15.04 2.68 -5.04
C ASN A 647 -13.89 2.82 -4.00
N VAL A 648 -12.68 3.10 -4.46
CA VAL A 648 -11.48 3.12 -3.60
C VAL A 648 -11.57 4.10 -2.42
N THR A 649 -12.17 5.28 -2.58
CA THR A 649 -12.30 6.27 -1.50
C THR A 649 -13.24 5.76 -0.41
N THR A 650 -14.44 5.32 -0.79
CA THR A 650 -15.40 4.74 0.14
C THR A 650 -14.83 3.48 0.81
N TYR A 651 -14.18 2.60 0.05
CA TYR A 651 -13.51 1.41 0.57
C TYR A 651 -12.43 1.73 1.62
N LEU A 652 -11.62 2.77 1.41
CA LEU A 652 -10.65 3.21 2.43
C LEU A 652 -11.38 3.78 3.67
N GLN A 653 -12.44 4.57 3.47
CA GLN A 653 -13.27 5.08 4.57
C GLN A 653 -13.95 3.96 5.39
N GLN A 654 -14.27 2.81 4.79
CA GLN A 654 -14.82 1.66 5.53
C GLN A 654 -13.88 1.14 6.64
N HIS A 655 -12.56 1.41 6.57
CA HIS A 655 -11.62 1.07 7.63
C HIS A 655 -11.80 1.94 8.89
N ASN A 656 -12.51 3.07 8.79
CA ASN A 656 -12.87 3.90 9.94
C ASN A 656 -13.96 3.26 10.82
N LEU A 657 -14.53 2.12 10.40
CA LEU A 657 -15.54 1.36 11.13
C LEU A 657 -14.97 0.19 11.96
N ILE A 658 -13.65 -0.07 11.89
CA ILE A 658 -13.00 -1.20 12.56
C ILE A 658 -11.78 -0.77 13.39
N ASP A 659 -11.50 -1.56 14.44
CA ASP A 659 -10.44 -1.30 15.41
C ASP A 659 -9.17 -2.12 15.09
N VAL A 660 -9.34 -3.40 14.75
CA VAL A 660 -8.25 -4.35 14.41
C VAL A 660 -8.64 -5.18 13.20
N CYS A 661 -7.77 -5.25 12.19
CA CYS A 661 -7.96 -6.12 11.02
C CYS A 661 -7.45 -7.53 11.33
N LEU A 662 -8.16 -8.56 10.86
CA LEU A 662 -7.77 -9.96 10.95
C LEU A 662 -7.37 -10.47 9.56
N ASP A 663 -6.14 -10.98 9.47
CA ASP A 663 -5.63 -11.59 8.25
C ASP A 663 -6.14 -13.03 8.05
N THR A 664 -6.05 -13.50 6.81
CA THR A 664 -6.38 -14.86 6.38
C THR A 664 -5.13 -15.75 6.31
N PHE A 665 -5.33 -17.06 6.40
CA PHE A 665 -4.29 -18.09 6.19
C PHE A 665 -4.94 -19.32 5.52
N PRO A 666 -4.21 -20.19 4.80
CA PRO A 666 -2.77 -20.14 4.51
C PRO A 666 -2.38 -19.09 3.46
N PHE A 667 -3.35 -18.41 2.84
CA PHE A 667 -3.07 -17.32 1.91
C PHE A 667 -3.27 -15.97 2.62
N GLY A 668 -2.18 -15.29 2.96
CA GLY A 668 -2.17 -14.01 3.66
C GLY A 668 -2.56 -12.83 2.78
N ASN A 669 -2.85 -11.69 3.41
CA ASN A 669 -3.06 -10.44 2.70
C ASN A 669 -1.76 -9.72 2.33
N SER A 670 -1.89 -8.69 1.51
CA SER A 670 -0.76 -7.88 1.06
C SER A 670 -1.21 -6.42 0.88
N THR A 671 -1.76 -6.04 -0.28
CA THR A 671 -2.24 -4.68 -0.54
C THR A 671 -3.32 -4.23 0.47
N THR A 672 -4.24 -5.13 0.84
CA THR A 672 -5.30 -4.86 1.82
C THR A 672 -4.74 -4.63 3.24
N THR A 673 -3.65 -5.30 3.61
CA THR A 673 -2.93 -5.04 4.86
C THR A 673 -2.33 -3.64 4.86
N MET A 674 -1.59 -3.26 3.81
CA MET A 674 -1.03 -1.91 3.72
C MET A 674 -2.10 -0.82 3.70
N GLN A 675 -3.26 -1.08 3.08
CA GLN A 675 -4.41 -0.17 3.12
C GLN A 675 -4.98 -0.03 4.53
N ALA A 676 -5.12 -1.13 5.28
CA ALA A 676 -5.54 -1.10 6.68
C ALA A 676 -4.54 -0.33 7.56
N LEU A 677 -3.25 -0.62 7.46
CA LEU A 677 -2.18 0.08 8.20
C LEU A 677 -2.18 1.59 7.87
N TRP A 678 -2.31 1.95 6.59
CA TRP A 678 -2.41 3.35 6.15
C TRP A 678 -3.68 4.06 6.65
N MET A 679 -4.75 3.32 6.94
CA MET A 679 -5.98 3.82 7.55
C MET A 679 -5.97 3.78 9.09
N GLY A 680 -4.82 3.52 9.72
CA GLY A 680 -4.70 3.45 11.18
C GLY A 680 -5.22 2.16 11.80
N VAL A 681 -5.50 1.13 11.00
CA VAL A 681 -6.00 -0.16 11.48
C VAL A 681 -4.85 -1.16 11.55
N PRO A 682 -4.34 -1.52 12.75
CA PRO A 682 -3.37 -2.60 12.87
C PRO A 682 -3.96 -3.94 12.42
N THR A 683 -3.14 -4.81 11.84
CA THR A 683 -3.58 -6.09 11.27
C THR A 683 -2.92 -7.26 11.99
N MET A 684 -3.70 -8.13 12.63
CA MET A 684 -3.21 -9.37 13.23
C MET A 684 -3.04 -10.44 12.15
N THR A 685 -1.85 -11.02 12.03
CA THR A 685 -1.52 -12.04 11.02
C THR A 685 -0.96 -13.32 11.64
N LEU A 686 -1.17 -14.45 10.96
CA LEU A 686 -0.59 -15.75 11.28
C LEU A 686 0.24 -16.25 10.07
N PRO A 687 1.57 -16.06 10.06
CA PRO A 687 2.42 -16.62 9.02
C PRO A 687 2.41 -18.14 9.07
N GLY A 688 2.45 -18.75 7.89
CA GLY A 688 2.72 -20.17 7.70
C GLY A 688 4.02 -20.38 6.92
N ASP A 689 4.13 -21.55 6.31
CA ASP A 689 5.32 -22.00 5.59
C ASP A 689 5.43 -21.51 4.12
N SER A 690 4.36 -20.98 3.54
CA SER A 690 4.37 -20.47 2.17
C SER A 690 4.68 -18.97 2.13
N MET A 691 5.34 -18.48 1.07
CA MET A 691 5.49 -17.03 0.85
C MET A 691 4.12 -16.33 0.75
N ALA A 692 3.12 -17.00 0.17
CA ALA A 692 1.73 -16.55 0.11
C ALA A 692 1.12 -16.24 1.49
N SER A 693 1.55 -16.94 2.56
CA SER A 693 1.09 -16.70 3.94
C SER A 693 1.77 -15.52 4.64
N ARG A 694 2.90 -15.02 4.10
CA ARG A 694 3.84 -14.14 4.81
C ARG A 694 3.86 -12.68 4.37
N SER A 695 3.07 -12.29 3.37
CA SER A 695 3.08 -10.92 2.84
C SER A 695 2.77 -9.86 3.92
N SER A 696 1.71 -10.03 4.73
CA SER A 696 1.44 -9.17 5.89
C SER A 696 2.54 -9.19 6.95
N THR A 697 3.20 -10.33 7.14
CA THR A 697 4.31 -10.46 8.10
C THR A 697 5.49 -9.60 7.66
N GLY A 698 5.83 -9.59 6.36
CA GLY A 698 6.84 -8.69 5.82
C GLY A 698 6.54 -7.22 6.09
N TRP A 699 5.33 -6.77 5.78
CA TRP A 699 4.89 -5.40 6.03
C TRP A 699 4.99 -5.00 7.52
N LEU A 700 4.53 -5.86 8.43
CA LEU A 700 4.62 -5.59 9.87
C LEU A 700 6.07 -5.58 10.38
N SER A 701 6.93 -6.48 9.90
CA SER A 701 8.35 -6.52 10.26
C SER A 701 9.12 -5.30 9.76
N HIS A 702 8.81 -4.78 8.58
CA HIS A 702 9.40 -3.52 8.08
C HIS A 702 9.01 -2.29 8.92
N LEU A 703 7.93 -2.38 9.71
CA LEU A 703 7.49 -1.32 10.65
C LEU A 703 7.96 -1.58 12.10
N GLY A 704 8.67 -2.69 12.38
CA GLY A 704 9.04 -3.10 13.74
C GLY A 704 7.84 -3.52 14.61
N LEU A 705 6.75 -3.96 13.97
CA LEU A 705 5.46 -4.28 14.59
C LEU A 705 5.22 -5.78 14.77
N GLU A 706 6.18 -6.63 14.38
CA GLU A 706 6.03 -8.08 14.37
C GLU A 706 5.75 -8.69 15.74
N ALA A 707 6.40 -8.18 16.80
CA ALA A 707 6.21 -8.68 18.16
C ALA A 707 4.73 -8.54 18.61
N ALA A 708 4.07 -7.44 18.24
CA ALA A 708 2.70 -7.15 18.62
C ALA A 708 1.64 -7.80 17.71
N PHE A 709 1.90 -7.92 16.40
CA PHE A 709 0.86 -8.24 15.41
C PHE A 709 1.12 -9.48 14.53
N VAL A 710 2.29 -10.12 14.65
CA VAL A 710 2.58 -11.41 13.98
C VAL A 710 2.48 -12.52 15.01
N ALA A 711 1.48 -13.38 14.90
CA ALA A 711 1.25 -14.51 15.80
C ALA A 711 2.23 -15.67 15.53
N GLN A 712 2.63 -16.39 16.57
CA GLN A 712 3.47 -17.59 16.44
C GLN A 712 2.65 -18.84 16.07
N ASP A 713 1.41 -18.92 16.55
CA ASP A 713 0.46 -20.00 16.28
C ASP A 713 -0.99 -19.49 16.45
N LYS A 714 -1.96 -20.41 16.34
CA LYS A 714 -3.39 -20.11 16.46
C LYS A 714 -3.81 -19.68 17.87
N ASP A 715 -3.08 -20.07 18.91
CA ASP A 715 -3.40 -19.75 20.30
C ASP A 715 -2.82 -18.38 20.66
N ASP A 716 -1.59 -18.10 20.20
CA ASP A 716 -0.96 -16.79 20.26
C ASP A 716 -1.77 -15.72 19.49
N PHE A 717 -2.34 -16.07 18.33
CA PHE A 717 -3.23 -15.18 17.57
C PHE A 717 -4.45 -14.74 18.40
N VAL A 718 -5.14 -15.70 19.04
CA VAL A 718 -6.31 -15.42 19.89
C VAL A 718 -5.89 -14.59 21.10
N ARG A 719 -4.80 -14.96 21.76
CA ARG A 719 -4.24 -14.27 22.94
C ARG A 719 -3.86 -12.82 22.62
N LYS A 720 -3.25 -12.55 21.47
CA LYS A 720 -2.88 -11.19 21.02
C LYS A 720 -4.12 -10.36 20.68
N CYS A 721 -5.12 -10.93 20.00
CA CYS A 721 -6.40 -10.25 19.79
C CYS A 721 -7.11 -9.88 21.10
N ALA A 722 -7.12 -10.78 22.09
CA ALA A 722 -7.69 -10.50 23.40
C ALA A 722 -6.90 -9.43 24.18
N ALA A 723 -5.55 -9.45 24.10
CA ALA A 723 -4.72 -8.43 24.72
C ALA A 723 -4.94 -7.02 24.12
N LEU A 724 -5.07 -6.91 22.79
CA LEU A 724 -5.41 -5.65 22.12
C LEU A 724 -6.82 -5.17 22.50
N ALA A 725 -7.77 -6.08 22.68
CA ALA A 725 -9.12 -5.76 23.11
C ALA A 725 -9.22 -5.28 24.56
N ALA A 726 -8.26 -5.68 25.41
CA ALA A 726 -8.20 -5.30 26.82
C ALA A 726 -7.57 -3.92 27.07
N ASP A 727 -6.89 -3.32 26.08
CA ASP A 727 -6.28 -1.98 26.17
C ASP A 727 -6.66 -1.07 24.98
N PRO A 728 -7.90 -0.54 24.96
CA PRO A 728 -8.34 0.39 23.92
C PRO A 728 -7.56 1.72 23.90
N GLU A 729 -6.95 2.13 25.01
CA GLU A 729 -6.16 3.37 25.07
C GLU A 729 -4.84 3.20 24.30
N ALA A 730 -4.10 2.12 24.54
CA ALA A 730 -2.90 1.79 23.75
C ALA A 730 -3.25 1.56 22.28
N LEU A 731 -4.36 0.88 21.99
CA LEU A 731 -4.83 0.67 20.61
C LEU A 731 -5.18 1.98 19.90
N ALA A 732 -5.70 2.98 20.63
CA ALA A 732 -5.98 4.31 20.08
C ALA A 732 -4.69 5.09 19.75
N VAL A 733 -3.65 4.97 20.57
CA VAL A 733 -2.32 5.52 20.27
C VAL A 733 -1.75 4.87 19.00
N VAL A 734 -1.75 3.53 18.93
CA VAL A 734 -1.31 2.80 17.73
C VAL A 734 -2.05 3.29 16.48
N ARG A 735 -3.38 3.43 16.56
CA ARG A 735 -4.20 3.90 15.43
C ARG A 735 -3.73 5.25 14.89
N GLN A 736 -3.50 6.23 15.77
CA GLN A 736 -3.11 7.58 15.37
C GLN A 736 -1.69 7.65 14.78
N GLU A 737 -0.75 6.86 15.29
CA GLU A 737 0.65 6.88 14.83
C GLU A 737 0.90 6.03 13.57
N LEU A 738 0.11 4.99 13.31
CA LEU A 738 0.41 3.96 12.31
C LEU A 738 0.58 4.48 10.88
N ARG A 739 -0.19 5.51 10.47
CA ARG A 739 -0.02 6.16 9.16
C ARG A 739 1.33 6.86 9.04
N GLU A 740 1.80 7.49 10.12
CA GLU A 740 3.09 8.17 10.15
C GLU A 740 4.24 7.16 10.15
N TYR A 741 4.13 6.06 10.89
CA TYR A 741 5.09 4.96 10.79
C TYR A 741 5.16 4.37 9.38
N CYS A 742 4.01 4.20 8.70
CA CYS A 742 4.02 3.81 7.29
C CYS A 742 4.74 4.83 6.39
N ARG A 743 4.52 6.13 6.63
CA ARG A 743 5.13 7.24 5.86
C ARG A 743 6.64 7.32 6.03
N GLN A 744 7.15 7.02 7.22
CA GLN A 744 8.60 7.02 7.52
C GLN A 744 9.31 5.72 7.10
N SER A 745 8.55 4.70 6.68
CA SER A 745 9.11 3.39 6.33
C SER A 745 9.52 3.28 4.87
N VAL A 746 10.48 2.37 4.61
CA VAL A 746 10.89 1.97 3.25
C VAL A 746 9.73 1.42 2.40
N LEU A 747 8.61 1.02 3.01
CA LEU A 747 7.46 0.46 2.31
C LEU A 747 6.80 1.45 1.34
N ILE A 748 6.93 2.76 1.56
CA ILE A 748 6.44 3.77 0.61
C ILE A 748 7.56 4.40 -0.25
N ASP A 749 8.82 4.01 -0.01
CA ASP A 749 9.97 4.54 -0.75
C ASP A 749 10.19 3.78 -2.06
N ALA A 750 9.41 4.18 -3.07
CA ALA A 750 9.55 3.70 -4.44
C ALA A 750 10.94 3.97 -5.02
N GLN A 751 11.67 5.00 -4.59
CA GLN A 751 12.99 5.33 -5.11
C GLN A 751 14.04 4.33 -4.60
N ALA A 752 14.10 4.08 -3.29
CA ALA A 752 15.05 3.12 -2.71
C ALA A 752 14.84 1.70 -3.23
N ILE A 753 13.58 1.23 -3.31
CA ILE A 753 13.27 -0.12 -3.80
C ILE A 753 13.63 -0.26 -5.29
N SER A 754 13.33 0.75 -6.11
CA SER A 754 13.65 0.71 -7.56
C SER A 754 15.14 0.81 -7.83
N ALA A 755 15.86 1.63 -7.08
CA ALA A 755 17.30 1.74 -7.20
C ALA A 755 18.03 0.50 -6.64
N ALA A 756 17.43 -0.23 -5.69
CA ALA A 756 17.84 -1.59 -5.34
C ALA A 756 17.57 -2.60 -6.47
N ALA A 757 16.41 -2.55 -7.13
CA ALA A 757 16.11 -3.39 -8.29
C ALA A 757 17.10 -3.14 -9.46
N SER A 758 17.45 -1.89 -9.77
CA SER A 758 18.46 -1.57 -10.80
C SER A 758 19.82 -2.21 -10.49
N ARG A 759 20.28 -2.15 -9.23
CA ARG A 759 21.56 -2.77 -8.83
C ARG A 759 21.48 -4.28 -8.77
N ALA A 760 20.35 -4.86 -8.37
CA ALA A 760 20.12 -6.29 -8.50
C ALA A 760 20.35 -6.72 -9.95
N PHE A 761 19.73 -6.02 -10.92
CA PHE A 761 19.95 -6.25 -12.35
C PHE A 761 21.43 -6.10 -12.75
N ARG A 762 22.13 -5.06 -12.27
CA ARG A 762 23.57 -4.87 -12.55
C ARG A 762 24.45 -6.00 -11.99
N ILE A 763 24.19 -6.47 -10.77
CA ILE A 763 24.90 -7.58 -10.12
C ILE A 763 24.66 -8.89 -10.89
N MET A 764 23.40 -9.21 -11.20
CA MET A 764 23.04 -10.39 -11.98
C MET A 764 23.73 -10.37 -13.36
N TRP A 765 23.77 -9.21 -14.01
CA TRP A 765 24.42 -9.02 -15.30
C TRP A 765 25.94 -9.21 -15.25
N GLN A 766 26.60 -8.61 -14.26
CA GLN A 766 28.05 -8.76 -14.04
C GLN A 766 28.42 -10.25 -13.88
N ARG A 767 27.70 -10.97 -13.01
CA ARG A 767 27.91 -12.41 -12.79
C ARG A 767 27.75 -13.22 -14.08
N TRP A 768 26.72 -12.92 -14.88
CA TRP A 768 26.53 -13.58 -16.17
C TRP A 768 27.69 -13.31 -17.14
N CYS A 769 28.17 -12.06 -17.22
CA CYS A 769 29.32 -11.68 -18.04
C CYS A 769 30.58 -12.46 -17.64
N ASP A 770 30.84 -12.57 -16.34
CA ASP A 770 31.98 -13.28 -15.74
C ASP A 770 31.84 -14.81 -15.78
N GLY A 771 30.66 -15.33 -16.14
CA GLY A 771 30.38 -16.77 -16.18
C GLY A 771 30.16 -17.40 -14.79
N ILE A 772 29.87 -16.58 -13.78
CA ILE A 772 29.61 -16.99 -12.40
C ILE A 772 28.14 -17.41 -12.28
N ALA A 773 27.89 -18.56 -11.63
CA ALA A 773 26.53 -19.06 -11.42
C ALA A 773 25.68 -18.13 -10.52
N PRO A 774 24.35 -18.16 -10.63
CA PRO A 774 23.46 -17.47 -9.70
C PRO A 774 23.67 -17.89 -8.24
N GLU A 775 23.60 -16.92 -7.31
CA GLU A 775 23.60 -17.17 -5.86
C GLU A 775 22.62 -16.23 -5.14
N HIS A 776 22.30 -16.53 -3.89
CA HIS A 776 21.47 -15.67 -3.05
C HIS A 776 22.25 -14.43 -2.61
N PHE A 777 21.67 -13.25 -2.71
CA PHE A 777 22.29 -12.01 -2.21
C PHE A 777 21.25 -11.00 -1.72
N GLU A 778 21.69 -10.08 -0.87
CA GLU A 778 20.89 -8.93 -0.43
C GLU A 778 21.46 -7.65 -1.05
N VAL A 779 20.59 -6.69 -1.34
CA VAL A 779 20.96 -5.40 -1.90
C VAL A 779 20.88 -4.33 -0.82
N HIS A 780 22.04 -3.94 -0.27
CA HIS A 780 22.19 -2.83 0.67
C HIS A 780 21.43 -1.57 0.18
N THR A 781 20.74 -0.82 1.04
CA THR A 781 20.44 0.60 0.73
C THR A 781 21.73 1.41 0.63
N ASP A 782 22.71 1.08 1.48
CA ASP A 782 24.04 1.71 1.53
C ASP A 782 24.79 1.54 0.18
N ASP A 783 24.61 0.38 -0.47
CA ASP A 783 25.14 0.10 -1.80
C ASP A 783 24.45 0.90 -2.93
N VAL A 784 23.40 1.69 -2.66
CA VAL A 784 22.69 2.47 -3.70
C VAL A 784 23.44 3.74 -4.06
N LEU A 785 24.01 4.37 -3.03
CA LEU A 785 24.83 5.56 -3.14
C LEU A 785 26.22 5.22 -3.73
N ALA A 786 26.64 3.96 -3.62
CA ALA A 786 27.87 3.44 -4.23
C ALA A 786 27.83 3.35 -5.77
N ALA A 787 26.65 3.25 -6.40
CA ALA A 787 26.53 3.20 -7.87
C ALA A 787 26.52 4.61 -8.51
N SER A 788 26.03 5.63 -7.80
CA SER A 788 26.26 7.05 -8.13
C SER A 788 27.69 7.51 -7.80
N ALA A 789 28.47 6.71 -7.06
CA ALA A 789 29.79 7.07 -6.57
C ALA A 789 30.94 6.92 -7.58
N LEU A 790 30.66 6.65 -8.86
CA LEU A 790 31.68 6.84 -9.92
C LEU A 790 32.10 8.31 -10.09
N ASP A 791 31.33 9.26 -9.53
CA ASP A 791 31.71 10.69 -9.41
C ASP A 791 32.09 11.11 -7.97
N ALA A 792 32.16 10.19 -6.98
CA ALA A 792 32.36 10.54 -5.57
C ALA A 792 33.84 10.67 -5.15
N GLN A 793 34.49 11.78 -5.50
CA GLN A 793 35.78 12.20 -4.90
C GLN A 793 35.62 13.00 -3.57
N SER A 794 34.51 12.86 -2.83
CA SER A 794 34.18 13.80 -1.74
C SER A 794 33.81 13.23 -0.36
N ALA A 795 33.88 11.91 -0.13
CA ALA A 795 33.39 11.26 1.12
C ALA A 795 34.19 11.54 2.42
N ASP A 796 35.11 12.51 2.43
CA ASP A 796 36.10 12.72 3.51
C ASP A 796 36.05 14.13 4.14
N ARG A 797 35.00 14.92 3.90
CA ARG A 797 34.87 16.29 4.46
C ARG A 797 33.62 16.43 5.32
N PRO A 798 33.73 16.86 6.59
CA PRO A 798 32.56 17.12 7.44
C PRO A 798 31.76 18.30 6.90
N THR A 799 30.44 18.22 6.99
CA THR A 799 29.59 19.40 6.80
C THR A 799 29.74 20.32 8.01
N LEU A 800 30.29 21.51 7.79
CA LEU A 800 30.41 22.55 8.81
C LEU A 800 29.29 23.58 8.66
N LEU A 801 28.39 23.63 9.63
CA LEU A 801 27.35 24.64 9.75
C LEU A 801 27.75 25.67 10.79
N ILE A 802 27.64 26.94 10.42
CA ILE A 802 28.21 28.06 11.17
C ILE A 802 27.17 29.16 11.32
N ASN A 803 26.68 29.39 12.53
CA ASN A 803 26.00 30.64 12.89
C ASN A 803 26.96 31.55 13.65
N ASN A 804 27.74 32.36 12.92
CA ASN A 804 28.63 33.37 13.50
C ASN A 804 27.92 34.70 13.84
N GLY A 805 26.58 34.76 13.79
CA GLY A 805 25.84 36.00 13.94
C GLY A 805 26.01 36.65 15.31
N GLY A 806 26.72 37.78 15.37
CA GLY A 806 26.69 38.69 16.53
C GLY A 806 27.48 38.28 17.77
N LEU A 807 28.47 37.40 17.69
CA LEU A 807 29.34 37.12 18.85
C LEU A 807 30.18 38.34 19.25
N PRO A 808 30.22 38.71 20.55
CA PRO A 808 31.17 39.68 21.06
C PRO A 808 32.63 39.27 20.79
N ALA A 809 33.47 40.24 20.47
CA ALA A 809 34.90 40.01 20.24
C ALA A 809 35.57 39.36 21.47
N GLY A 810 36.35 38.31 21.24
CA GLY A 810 37.04 37.55 22.29
C GLY A 810 36.27 36.33 22.83
N ILE A 811 35.00 36.13 22.44
CA ILE A 811 34.24 34.93 22.81
C ILE A 811 34.43 33.85 21.75
N LYS A 812 34.83 32.63 22.15
CA LYS A 812 34.93 31.46 21.24
C LYS A 812 33.52 30.93 20.90
N PRO A 813 33.26 30.50 19.64
CA PRO A 813 32.04 29.77 19.29
C PRO A 813 32.00 28.40 20.00
N ILE A 814 30.82 27.79 20.09
CA ILE A 814 30.63 26.43 20.62
C ILE A 814 30.31 25.51 19.44
N ARG A 815 31.17 24.53 19.21
CA ARG A 815 31.10 23.59 18.08
C ARG A 815 30.73 22.21 18.57
N PHE A 816 29.50 21.81 18.27
CA PHE A 816 29.07 20.41 18.40
C PHE A 816 29.77 19.57 17.33
N VAL A 817 30.36 18.46 17.75
CA VAL A 817 31.08 17.51 16.89
C VAL A 817 30.34 16.19 16.99
N CYS A 818 29.67 15.81 15.90
CA CYS A 818 28.79 14.65 15.87
C CYS A 818 29.09 13.80 14.63
N GLY A 819 29.20 12.48 14.83
CA GLY A 819 29.20 11.50 13.74
C GLY A 819 27.87 10.77 13.75
N THR A 820 27.22 10.68 12.60
CA THR A 820 25.92 10.01 12.47
C THR A 820 25.90 9.07 11.26
N ARG A 821 25.07 8.04 11.33
CA ARG A 821 24.93 7.02 10.26
C ARG A 821 24.14 7.52 9.06
N CYS A 822 23.24 8.49 9.26
CA CYS A 822 22.39 9.04 8.21
C CYS A 822 23.02 10.25 7.53
N ASP A 823 22.42 10.71 6.43
CA ASP A 823 22.81 11.95 5.76
C ASP A 823 22.43 13.19 6.59
N ARG A 824 22.92 14.36 6.19
CA ARG A 824 22.62 15.64 6.85
C ARG A 824 21.12 15.94 6.98
N GLU A 825 20.30 15.63 6.00
CA GLU A 825 18.87 15.98 6.01
C GLU A 825 18.16 15.15 7.09
N LYS A 826 18.36 13.83 7.03
CA LYS A 826 17.89 12.88 8.04
C LYS A 826 18.45 13.13 9.43
N PHE A 827 19.71 13.56 9.56
CA PHE A 827 20.26 13.95 10.87
C PHE A 827 19.35 14.96 11.56
N PHE A 828 18.91 15.98 10.83
CA PHE A 828 18.07 17.05 11.34
C PHE A 828 16.59 16.66 11.54
N GLU A 829 16.13 15.53 11.02
CA GLU A 829 14.73 15.08 11.08
C GLU A 829 14.51 13.90 12.01
N GLU A 830 15.43 12.94 12.03
CA GLU A 830 15.31 11.67 12.73
C GLU A 830 16.07 11.68 14.08
N THR A 831 17.29 12.25 14.12
CA THR A 831 18.15 12.15 15.30
C THR A 831 17.72 13.11 16.42
N ALA A 832 17.98 12.75 17.67
CA ALA A 832 17.61 13.56 18.83
C ALA A 832 18.40 14.87 18.88
N LEU A 833 19.68 14.82 18.53
CA LEU A 833 20.55 15.98 18.48
C LEU A 833 20.15 16.92 17.34
N GLY A 834 19.93 16.40 16.13
CA GLY A 834 19.53 17.24 15.00
C GLY A 834 18.15 17.90 15.21
N ARG A 835 17.16 17.15 15.71
CA ARG A 835 15.84 17.69 16.08
C ARG A 835 15.92 18.78 17.14
N SER A 836 16.73 18.59 18.19
CA SER A 836 16.89 19.61 19.25
C SER A 836 17.72 20.81 18.79
N LEU A 837 18.78 20.63 17.98
CA LEU A 837 19.60 21.73 17.45
C LEU A 837 18.82 22.66 16.50
N LYS A 838 17.78 22.19 15.78
CA LYS A 838 16.86 23.05 15.02
C LYS A 838 16.26 24.18 15.88
N LEU A 839 15.96 23.92 17.15
CA LEU A 839 15.41 24.92 18.08
C LEU A 839 16.40 26.07 18.37
N TYR A 840 17.69 25.83 18.15
CA TYR A 840 18.78 26.75 18.44
C TYR A 840 19.50 27.27 17.19
N GLU A 841 19.02 26.98 15.97
CA GLU A 841 19.70 27.33 14.71
C GLU A 841 20.03 28.84 14.62
N LYS A 842 19.17 29.70 15.19
CA LYS A 842 19.36 31.16 15.24
C LYS A 842 20.26 31.65 16.39
N ARG A 843 20.77 30.78 17.27
CA ARG A 843 21.61 31.16 18.43
C ARG A 843 23.01 31.59 17.97
N PRO A 844 23.46 32.81 18.34
CA PRO A 844 24.83 33.26 18.12
C PRO A 844 25.90 32.26 18.56
N GLY A 845 26.81 31.90 17.66
CA GLY A 845 28.01 31.12 17.97
C GLY A 845 27.81 29.62 18.05
N LEU A 846 26.62 29.12 17.74
CA LEU A 846 26.39 27.71 17.48
C LEU A 846 27.09 27.30 16.18
N GLN A 847 27.96 26.30 16.27
CA GLN A 847 28.54 25.60 15.13
C GLN A 847 28.23 24.11 15.25
N LEU A 848 27.99 23.46 14.12
CA LEU A 848 27.88 22.00 14.03
C LEU A 848 28.89 21.50 12.98
N GLN A 849 29.83 20.68 13.43
CA GLN A 849 30.72 19.92 12.56
C GLN A 849 30.16 18.49 12.48
N LEU A 850 29.33 18.27 11.46
CA LEU A 850 28.64 17.02 11.23
C LEU A 850 29.49 16.13 10.31
N PHE A 851 29.76 14.91 10.76
CA PHE A 851 30.23 13.82 9.93
C PHE A 851 29.01 12.95 9.61
N ASP A 852 28.33 13.27 8.52
CA ASP A 852 27.17 12.54 8.01
C ASP A 852 27.60 11.32 7.18
N ASN A 853 26.75 10.30 7.11
CA ASN A 853 27.06 8.98 6.55
C ASN A 853 28.35 8.35 7.15
N ASN A 854 28.66 8.66 8.42
CA ASN A 854 29.94 8.34 9.03
C ASN A 854 30.13 6.84 9.30
N SER A 855 31.15 6.28 8.65
CA SER A 855 31.64 4.91 8.84
C SER A 855 32.92 4.82 9.69
N ARG A 856 33.52 5.97 10.07
CA ARG A 856 34.76 6.06 10.87
C ARG A 856 34.43 5.99 12.37
N GLY A 857 35.43 5.63 13.18
CA GLY A 857 35.28 5.65 14.64
C GLY A 857 35.13 7.07 15.19
N LEU A 858 34.40 7.23 16.30
CA LEU A 858 34.20 8.52 16.97
C LEU A 858 35.54 9.18 17.30
N SER A 859 36.48 8.45 17.87
CA SER A 859 37.85 8.91 18.14
C SER A 859 38.53 9.54 16.92
N THR A 860 38.38 8.94 15.74
CA THR A 860 38.99 9.44 14.50
C THR A 860 38.35 10.76 14.04
N ILE A 861 37.02 10.87 14.05
CA ILE A 861 36.35 12.12 13.64
C ILE A 861 36.50 13.23 14.70
N TYR A 862 36.58 12.87 15.98
CA TYR A 862 36.84 13.80 17.07
C TYR A 862 38.29 14.33 17.01
N ASN A 863 39.28 13.48 16.68
CA ASN A 863 40.64 13.93 16.37
C ASN A 863 40.66 14.90 15.17
N SER A 864 39.92 14.61 14.09
CA SER A 864 39.80 15.51 12.93
C SER A 864 39.17 16.87 13.31
N ALA A 865 38.23 16.90 14.25
CA ALA A 865 37.68 18.15 14.77
C ALA A 865 38.66 18.93 15.66
N ILE A 866 39.51 18.23 16.44
CA ILE A 866 40.61 18.85 17.19
C ILE A 866 41.63 19.47 16.21
N ASP A 867 42.01 18.76 15.14
CA ASP A 867 42.92 19.27 14.12
C ASP A 867 42.35 20.50 13.41
N TYR A 868 41.08 20.45 13.01
CA TYR A 868 40.39 21.59 12.41
C TYR A 868 40.33 22.82 13.35
N ALA A 869 40.24 22.58 14.66
CA ALA A 869 40.18 23.63 15.66
C ALA A 869 41.54 24.30 15.98
N VAL A 870 42.67 23.76 15.52
CA VAL A 870 43.98 24.42 15.60
C VAL A 870 43.97 25.74 14.81
N GLU A 871 43.38 25.72 13.62
CA GLU A 871 43.22 26.92 12.78
C GLU A 871 41.91 27.67 13.07
N ASN A 872 40.91 26.99 13.65
CA ASN A 872 39.57 27.52 13.90
C ASN A 872 39.13 27.33 15.37
N PRO A 873 39.71 28.05 16.34
CA PRO A 873 39.47 27.84 17.76
C PRO A 873 37.99 27.92 18.16
N ALA A 874 37.56 26.95 18.96
CA ALA A 874 36.21 26.83 19.48
C ALA A 874 36.21 26.14 20.86
N ILE A 875 35.08 26.20 21.56
CA ILE A 875 34.75 25.19 22.58
C ILE A 875 34.18 23.98 21.82
N LEU A 876 34.77 22.81 22.00
CA LEU A 876 34.35 21.58 21.36
C LEU A 876 33.39 20.83 22.28
N VAL A 877 32.26 20.36 21.72
CA VAL A 877 31.28 19.51 22.38
C VAL A 877 31.17 18.22 21.59
N PHE A 878 31.83 17.17 22.07
CA PHE A 878 31.77 15.84 21.49
C PHE A 878 30.51 15.15 22.03
N VAL A 879 29.61 14.76 21.12
CA VAL A 879 28.26 14.31 21.48
C VAL A 879 27.78 13.22 20.51
N HIS A 880 26.83 12.40 20.95
CA HIS A 880 26.13 11.41 20.12
C HIS A 880 24.89 12.02 19.46
N ASP A 881 24.42 11.42 18.37
CA ASP A 881 23.22 11.86 17.65
C ASP A 881 21.91 11.52 18.38
N ASP A 882 21.95 10.61 19.36
CA ASP A 882 20.84 10.20 20.23
C ASP A 882 20.64 11.06 21.51
N VAL A 883 21.32 12.23 21.58
CA VAL A 883 21.21 13.20 22.69
C VAL A 883 20.28 14.37 22.32
N TRP A 884 19.14 14.48 22.98
CA TRP A 884 18.26 15.66 22.89
C TRP A 884 18.71 16.74 23.89
N LEU A 885 19.02 17.94 23.40
CA LEU A 885 19.33 19.10 24.24
C LEU A 885 18.04 19.81 24.71
N THR A 886 17.86 19.98 26.03
CA THR A 886 16.64 20.60 26.60
C THR A 886 16.90 21.95 27.27
N ASP A 887 18.16 22.31 27.49
CA ASP A 887 18.56 23.47 28.27
C ASP A 887 18.60 24.76 27.44
N TYR A 888 17.77 25.76 27.75
CA TYR A 888 17.80 27.05 27.02
C TYR A 888 19.07 27.88 27.27
N PHE A 889 19.83 27.56 28.34
CA PHE A 889 21.06 28.25 28.74
C PHE A 889 22.30 27.37 28.51
N TRP A 890 22.23 26.47 27.52
CA TRP A 890 23.29 25.51 27.23
C TRP A 890 24.65 26.15 26.97
N ASP A 891 24.67 27.32 26.33
CA ASP A 891 25.89 28.04 25.96
C ASP A 891 26.55 28.74 27.17
N GLU A 892 25.74 29.29 28.07
CA GLU A 892 26.20 29.83 29.36
C GLU A 892 26.77 28.69 30.22
N ARG A 893 26.01 27.60 30.41
CA ARG A 893 26.42 26.42 31.20
C ARG A 893 27.70 25.77 30.69
N ILE A 894 27.86 25.65 29.37
CA ILE A 894 29.09 25.13 28.76
C ILE A 894 30.29 26.01 29.11
N ARG A 895 30.15 27.33 29.06
CA ARG A 895 31.24 28.27 29.41
C ARG A 895 31.53 28.28 30.90
N GLU A 896 30.52 28.22 31.76
CA GLU A 896 30.67 28.08 33.20
C GLU A 896 31.43 26.80 33.57
N SER A 897 31.13 25.68 32.89
CA SER A 897 31.82 24.41 33.13
C SER A 897 33.34 24.52 32.93
N LEU A 898 33.76 25.26 31.89
CA LEU A 898 35.17 25.49 31.56
C LEU A 898 35.85 26.57 32.40
N ALA A 899 35.09 27.33 33.20
CA ALA A 899 35.65 28.15 34.26
C ALA A 899 36.01 27.34 35.52
N HIS A 900 35.46 26.12 35.65
CA HIS A 900 35.65 25.25 36.81
C HIS A 900 36.53 24.02 36.54
N PHE A 901 36.54 23.52 35.31
CA PHE A 901 37.21 22.30 34.87
C PHE A 901 37.89 22.49 33.50
N ASP A 902 39.00 21.82 33.24
CA ASP A 902 39.66 21.80 31.92
C ASP A 902 38.86 20.99 30.88
N MET A 903 38.06 20.03 31.35
CA MET A 903 37.12 19.23 30.57
C MET A 903 35.89 18.90 31.42
N ALA A 904 34.70 19.04 30.87
CA ALA A 904 33.43 18.77 31.57
C ALA A 904 32.58 17.71 30.86
N GLY A 905 31.69 17.06 31.61
CA GLY A 905 30.66 16.17 31.10
C GLY A 905 29.36 16.30 31.90
N ILE A 906 28.35 15.47 31.57
CA ILE A 906 27.02 15.51 32.22
C ILE A 906 26.82 14.43 33.29
N ALA A 907 27.58 13.34 33.22
CA ALA A 907 27.63 12.27 34.19
C ALA A 907 29.07 11.76 34.36
N GLY A 908 29.40 11.20 35.53
CA GLY A 908 30.75 10.76 35.82
C GLY A 908 30.94 10.14 37.20
N ASN A 909 32.19 9.75 37.48
CA ASN A 909 32.60 9.13 38.75
C ASN A 909 33.83 9.86 39.32
N ARG A 910 33.74 10.15 40.62
CA ARG A 910 34.69 10.89 41.48
C ARG A 910 35.90 10.06 41.91
N ARG A 911 35.89 8.76 41.65
CA ARG A 911 37.04 7.85 41.81
C ARG A 911 37.24 7.00 40.55
N ARG A 912 38.41 6.38 40.50
CA ARG A 912 38.72 5.30 39.55
C ARG A 912 39.19 4.08 40.35
N LEU A 913 38.61 2.93 40.07
CA LEU A 913 38.96 1.64 40.68
C LEU A 913 39.82 0.80 39.72
N PRO A 914 40.62 -0.16 40.23
CA PRO A 914 41.29 -1.14 39.38
C PRO A 914 40.27 -1.93 38.55
N ARG A 915 40.55 -2.09 37.26
CA ARG A 915 39.74 -2.83 36.28
C ARG A 915 38.30 -2.33 36.18
N GLN A 916 38.08 -1.03 36.38
CA GLN A 916 36.74 -0.43 36.30
C GLN A 916 36.21 -0.49 34.85
N PRO A 917 35.06 -1.13 34.58
CA PRO A 917 34.61 -1.38 33.21
C PRO A 917 33.86 -0.22 32.54
N ALA A 918 33.33 0.73 33.31
CA ALA A 918 32.78 2.00 32.80
C ALA A 918 32.80 3.03 33.93
N TRP A 919 32.49 4.30 33.64
CA TRP A 919 32.42 5.35 34.66
C TRP A 919 31.47 4.97 35.82
N CYS A 920 30.30 4.40 35.52
CA CYS A 920 29.24 4.11 36.49
C CYS A 920 29.42 2.81 37.29
N PHE A 921 30.19 1.83 36.80
CA PHE A 921 30.28 0.50 37.40
C PHE A 921 31.58 0.31 38.19
N ALA A 922 31.48 -0.13 39.45
CA ALA A 922 32.64 -0.34 40.33
C ALA A 922 33.41 -1.66 40.07
N THR A 923 32.80 -2.62 39.37
CA THR A 923 33.29 -4.01 39.28
C THR A 923 32.99 -4.61 37.91
N ALA A 924 33.81 -5.59 37.49
CA ALA A 924 33.75 -6.19 36.15
C ALA A 924 32.45 -6.97 35.84
N ASP A 925 31.66 -7.35 36.86
CA ASP A 925 30.30 -7.88 36.73
C ASP A 925 29.22 -6.78 36.67
N MET A 926 29.62 -5.55 36.34
CA MET A 926 28.75 -4.40 36.04
C MET A 926 27.86 -3.95 37.21
N ARG A 927 28.33 -4.09 38.46
CA ARG A 927 27.65 -3.47 39.61
C ARG A 927 27.94 -1.98 39.63
N TRP A 928 26.89 -1.18 39.79
CA TRP A 928 26.98 0.26 39.99
C TRP A 928 27.90 0.61 41.17
N ASP A 929 28.66 1.68 41.03
CA ASP A 929 29.38 2.30 42.14
C ASP A 929 28.40 3.00 43.09
N GLU A 930 28.84 3.27 44.31
CA GLU A 930 28.03 3.94 45.32
C GLU A 930 27.73 5.39 44.90
N ALA A 931 26.48 5.85 45.05
CA ALA A 931 26.04 7.18 44.61
C ALA A 931 26.87 8.37 45.16
N ARG A 932 27.57 8.20 46.29
CA ARG A 932 28.52 9.22 46.82
C ARG A 932 29.73 9.47 45.92
N TYR A 933 30.08 8.49 45.09
CA TYR A 933 31.16 8.55 44.11
C TYR A 933 30.66 8.89 42.71
N LEU A 934 29.38 8.71 42.42
CA LEU A 934 28.81 9.13 41.14
C LEU A 934 28.41 10.61 41.18
N SER A 935 28.19 11.18 40.00
CA SER A 935 27.87 12.59 39.82
C SER A 935 27.11 12.81 38.52
N GLY A 936 26.17 13.75 38.52
CA GLY A 936 25.40 14.14 37.33
C GLY A 936 23.97 13.60 37.30
N THR A 937 23.21 14.07 36.32
CA THR A 937 21.79 13.77 36.12
C THR A 937 21.49 13.71 34.62
N VAL A 938 20.79 12.67 34.17
CA VAL A 938 20.45 12.46 32.75
C VAL A 938 18.99 12.01 32.63
N GLY A 939 18.24 12.63 31.71
CA GLY A 939 16.92 12.12 31.30
C GLY A 939 17.06 10.95 30.32
N HIS A 940 16.17 9.97 30.37
CA HIS A 940 16.12 8.86 29.42
C HIS A 940 14.72 8.72 28.78
N GLY A 941 14.68 8.16 27.58
CA GLY A 941 13.46 7.93 26.79
C GLY A 941 13.41 8.77 25.52
N LYS A 942 12.43 8.50 24.65
CA LYS A 942 12.26 9.21 23.37
C LYS A 942 11.72 10.63 23.59
N GLY A 943 12.45 11.64 23.10
CA GLY A 943 12.08 13.05 23.10
C GLY A 943 12.04 13.75 24.46
N PHE A 944 11.70 15.04 24.41
CA PHE A 944 11.37 15.87 25.57
C PHE A 944 9.84 16.08 25.65
N PRO A 945 9.20 15.98 26.84
CA PRO A 945 9.79 15.72 28.15
C PRO A 945 10.16 14.25 28.38
N SER A 946 11.28 14.02 29.08
CA SER A 946 11.68 12.68 29.50
C SER A 946 10.72 12.12 30.57
N LYS A 947 10.36 10.84 30.42
CA LYS A 947 9.55 10.10 31.40
C LYS A 947 10.37 9.52 32.57
N ASN A 948 11.70 9.57 32.51
CA ASN A 948 12.60 8.98 33.51
C ASN A 948 13.89 9.80 33.65
N VAL A 949 14.04 10.53 34.75
CA VAL A 949 15.26 11.31 35.05
C VAL A 949 16.08 10.56 36.10
N LEU A 950 17.25 10.07 35.70
CA LEU A 950 18.20 9.39 36.59
C LEU A 950 19.18 10.41 37.17
N MET A 951 19.17 10.54 38.49
CA MET A 951 20.15 11.33 39.24
C MET A 951 21.20 10.38 39.84
N PHE A 952 22.43 10.46 39.35
CA PHE A 952 23.54 9.61 39.80
C PHE A 952 24.22 10.16 41.05
N GLY A 953 24.27 11.49 41.18
CA GLY A 953 24.80 12.19 42.34
C GLY A 953 24.75 13.71 42.13
N PRO A 954 25.22 14.53 43.09
CA PRO A 954 25.30 15.97 42.88
C PRO A 954 26.17 16.29 41.66
N SER A 955 25.78 17.25 40.84
CA SER A 955 26.61 17.80 39.75
C SER A 955 27.68 18.75 40.29
N GLN A 956 28.47 19.37 39.41
CA GLN A 956 29.56 20.31 39.77
C GLN A 956 30.65 19.64 40.63
N GLN A 957 30.86 18.33 40.46
CA GLN A 957 31.88 17.58 41.20
C GLN A 957 33.08 17.28 40.31
N GLU A 958 34.28 17.45 40.88
CA GLU A 958 35.51 16.94 40.26
C GLU A 958 35.44 15.40 40.17
N CYS A 959 35.74 14.90 38.98
CA CYS A 959 35.63 13.49 38.59
C CYS A 959 36.98 12.94 38.14
N LYS A 960 37.06 11.61 38.06
CA LYS A 960 38.18 10.85 37.49
C LYS A 960 37.80 10.16 36.18
N LEU A 961 36.51 9.97 35.95
CA LEU A 961 35.92 9.41 34.74
C LEU A 961 34.64 10.19 34.42
N LEU A 962 34.42 10.46 33.14
CA LEU A 962 33.19 11.07 32.60
C LEU A 962 32.52 10.09 31.64
N ASP A 963 31.22 10.25 31.46
CA ASP A 963 30.46 9.52 30.45
C ASP A 963 30.73 10.06 29.04
N GLY A 964 31.00 9.18 28.08
CA GLY A 964 31.26 9.56 26.69
C GLY A 964 30.08 10.19 25.95
N LEU A 965 28.87 10.15 26.52
CA LEU A 965 27.63 10.69 25.96
C LEU A 965 27.72 12.17 25.56
N LEU A 966 28.39 12.99 26.38
CA LEU A 966 28.65 14.40 26.09
C LEU A 966 29.91 14.87 26.84
N LEU A 967 30.93 15.29 26.08
CA LEU A 967 32.21 15.80 26.59
C LEU A 967 32.49 17.22 26.05
N ILE A 968 32.86 18.14 26.94
CA ILE A 968 33.07 19.58 26.67
C ILE A 968 34.52 19.94 26.99
N ALA A 969 35.21 20.61 26.07
CA ALA A 969 36.56 21.13 26.31
C ALA A 969 36.90 22.32 25.39
N ASP A 970 37.81 23.20 25.82
CA ASP A 970 38.38 24.21 24.93
C ASP A 970 39.35 23.54 23.92
N SER A 971 39.20 23.83 22.63
CA SER A 971 40.10 23.30 21.58
C SER A 971 41.60 23.50 21.86
N GLU A 972 41.99 24.63 22.46
CA GLU A 972 43.39 24.92 22.78
C GLU A 972 43.96 24.01 23.87
N MET A 973 43.10 23.43 24.72
CA MET A 973 43.51 22.48 25.77
C MET A 973 44.13 21.22 25.15
N PHE A 974 43.53 20.70 24.07
CA PHE A 974 44.04 19.51 23.37
C PHE A 974 45.42 19.73 22.76
N ALA A 975 45.65 20.88 22.12
CA ALA A 975 46.95 21.22 21.55
C ALA A 975 47.99 21.48 22.65
N ARG A 976 47.64 22.25 23.70
CA ARG A 976 48.55 22.60 24.81
C ARG A 976 49.03 21.39 25.59
N HIS A 977 48.17 20.38 25.75
CA HIS A 977 48.47 19.20 26.55
C HIS A 977 48.72 17.94 25.71
N GLU A 978 48.77 18.02 24.39
CA GLU A 978 48.92 16.85 23.49
C GLU A 978 47.89 15.74 23.82
N LEU A 979 46.62 16.12 23.96
CA LEU A 979 45.51 15.19 24.21
C LEU A 979 44.82 14.81 22.90
N ARG A 980 44.57 13.52 22.73
CA ARG A 980 43.92 12.93 21.55
C ARG A 980 43.06 11.73 21.96
N PHE A 981 42.01 11.47 21.21
CA PHE A 981 41.29 10.21 21.33
C PHE A 981 42.12 9.09 20.70
N ASP A 982 42.35 7.99 21.41
CA ASP A 982 43.07 6.85 20.83
C ASP A 982 42.13 6.08 19.89
N GLU A 983 42.51 6.02 18.61
CA GLU A 983 41.69 5.44 17.54
C GLU A 983 41.56 3.90 17.62
N GLN A 984 42.28 3.24 18.53
CA GLN A 984 41.99 1.87 18.93
C GLN A 984 40.58 1.74 19.54
N PHE A 985 40.08 2.80 20.19
CA PHE A 985 38.75 2.86 20.80
C PHE A 985 37.76 3.53 19.84
N LYS A 986 37.22 2.76 18.88
CA LYS A 986 36.35 3.31 17.82
C LYS A 986 35.00 3.87 18.30
N PHE A 987 34.45 3.35 19.40
CA PHE A 987 33.14 3.76 19.93
C PHE A 987 32.95 3.47 21.43
N HIS A 988 33.55 2.39 21.96
CA HIS A 988 33.60 2.15 23.41
C HIS A 988 34.99 2.50 23.97
N PHE A 989 35.04 3.02 25.20
CA PHE A 989 36.25 3.36 25.96
C PHE A 989 37.08 4.56 25.47
N TYR A 990 36.67 5.30 24.43
CA TYR A 990 37.38 6.52 24.00
C TYR A 990 37.32 7.62 25.09
N ASP A 991 36.21 7.64 25.83
CA ASP A 991 35.89 8.50 26.96
C ASP A 991 36.73 8.16 28.19
N MET A 992 36.73 6.88 28.57
CA MET A 992 37.52 6.31 29.66
C MET A 992 39.03 6.46 29.40
N ASP A 993 39.45 6.42 28.14
CA ASP A 993 40.82 6.66 27.71
C ASP A 993 41.19 8.14 27.81
N LEU A 994 40.39 9.03 27.22
CA LEU A 994 40.64 10.47 27.27
C LEU A 994 40.66 10.98 28.72
N CYS A 995 39.74 10.53 29.58
CA CYS A 995 39.73 10.87 31.00
C CYS A 995 41.02 10.43 31.71
N ARG A 996 41.55 9.24 31.38
CA ARG A 996 42.78 8.74 32.01
C ARG A 996 44.03 9.46 31.47
N GLN A 997 44.05 9.85 30.19
CA GLN A 997 45.09 10.74 29.66
C GLN A 997 45.06 12.12 30.32
N ALA A 998 43.87 12.70 30.52
CA ALA A 998 43.68 13.98 31.19
C ALA A 998 44.11 13.94 32.67
N GLU A 999 43.72 12.88 33.40
CA GLU A 999 44.18 12.63 34.78
C GLU A 999 45.71 12.52 34.86
N LEU A 1000 46.34 11.77 33.96
CA LEU A 1000 47.81 11.61 33.91
C LEU A 1000 48.54 12.92 33.61
N LYS A 1001 47.89 13.86 32.92
CA LYS A 1001 48.41 15.21 32.64
C LYS A 1001 48.01 16.25 33.70
N GLY A 1002 47.36 15.83 34.79
CA GLY A 1002 47.01 16.68 35.92
C GLY A 1002 45.81 17.62 35.69
N LEU A 1003 45.00 17.38 34.67
CA LEU A 1003 43.85 18.21 34.35
C LEU A 1003 42.67 17.94 35.30
N ARG A 1004 41.94 19.01 35.61
CA ARG A 1004 40.73 18.95 36.45
C ARG A 1004 39.54 18.66 35.56
N ILE A 1005 38.95 17.48 35.69
CA ILE A 1005 37.77 17.06 34.93
C ILE A 1005 36.57 16.94 35.86
N GLY A 1006 35.35 17.20 35.40
CA GLY A 1006 34.18 17.20 36.29
C GLY A 1006 32.84 17.20 35.58
N THR A 1007 31.76 17.08 36.35
CA THR A 1007 30.40 17.19 35.81
C THR A 1007 29.89 18.63 35.89
N TRP A 1008 29.08 19.05 34.92
CA TRP A 1008 28.32 20.31 35.02
C TRP A 1008 26.83 20.04 34.72
N PRO A 1009 25.88 20.67 35.43
CA PRO A 1009 24.47 20.48 35.17
C PRO A 1009 24.09 21.10 33.82
N LEU A 1010 23.84 20.24 32.83
CA LEU A 1010 23.27 20.57 31.52
C LEU A 1010 22.11 19.62 31.26
N SER A 1011 20.93 20.17 30.96
CA SER A 1011 19.71 19.40 30.82
C SER A 1011 19.63 18.71 29.44
N VAL A 1012 19.62 17.36 29.43
CA VAL A 1012 19.51 16.54 28.21
C VAL A 1012 18.62 15.31 28.41
N VAL A 1013 18.16 14.73 27.31
CA VAL A 1013 17.54 13.40 27.27
C VAL A 1013 18.34 12.48 26.34
N HIS A 1014 18.64 11.27 26.79
CA HIS A 1014 19.27 10.21 26.00
C HIS A 1014 18.21 9.23 25.49
N GLU A 1015 18.07 9.09 24.17
CA GLU A 1015 17.04 8.24 23.57
C GLU A 1015 17.42 6.74 23.50
N SER A 1016 18.71 6.41 23.65
CA SER A 1016 19.21 5.03 23.65
C SER A 1016 19.37 4.45 25.06
N VAL A 1017 19.40 3.11 25.13
CA VAL A 1017 19.56 2.35 26.39
C VAL A 1017 21.01 1.93 26.67
N GLY A 1018 21.95 2.25 25.78
CA GLY A 1018 23.36 1.89 25.89
C GLY A 1018 23.64 0.40 25.61
N ALA A 1019 24.88 0.08 25.21
CA ALA A 1019 25.28 -1.26 24.75
C ALA A 1019 26.34 -1.92 25.65
N PHE A 1020 26.25 -1.68 26.96
CA PHE A 1020 27.17 -2.23 27.96
C PHE A 1020 27.21 -3.76 27.93
N GLY A 1021 28.41 -4.34 28.03
CA GLY A 1021 28.58 -5.79 28.07
C GLY A 1021 28.42 -6.51 26.72
N SER A 1022 28.22 -5.80 25.61
CA SER A 1022 28.21 -6.38 24.25
C SER A 1022 29.55 -7.03 23.89
N ARG A 1023 29.60 -7.84 22.82
CA ARG A 1023 30.86 -8.47 22.36
C ARG A 1023 31.92 -7.42 22.00
N VAL A 1024 31.55 -6.42 21.21
CA VAL A 1024 32.46 -5.33 20.78
C VAL A 1024 32.93 -4.52 21.97
N TRP A 1025 32.04 -4.27 22.95
CA TRP A 1025 32.40 -3.62 24.21
C TRP A 1025 33.42 -4.44 25.02
N ARG A 1026 33.29 -5.78 25.10
CA ARG A 1026 34.26 -6.64 25.82
C ARG A 1026 35.63 -6.63 25.14
N GLU A 1027 35.65 -6.70 23.81
CA GLU A 1027 36.89 -6.62 23.02
C GLU A 1027 37.60 -5.27 23.24
N SER A 1028 36.85 -4.16 23.32
CA SER A 1028 37.38 -2.83 23.68
C SER A 1028 37.84 -2.73 25.15
N TYR A 1029 37.12 -3.35 26.09
CA TYR A 1029 37.52 -3.40 27.50
C TYR A 1029 38.85 -4.13 27.68
N ASP A 1030 39.06 -5.27 27.00
CA ASP A 1030 40.34 -5.98 27.01
C ASP A 1030 41.48 -5.16 26.36
N LEU A 1031 41.19 -4.32 25.36
CA LEU A 1031 42.16 -3.36 24.83
C LEU A 1031 42.51 -2.28 25.87
N TYR A 1032 41.51 -1.71 26.55
CA TYR A 1032 41.69 -0.70 27.60
C TYR A 1032 42.54 -1.24 28.77
N LEU A 1033 42.24 -2.45 29.24
CA LEU A 1033 43.04 -3.13 30.27
C LEU A 1033 44.46 -3.42 29.80
N ARG A 1034 44.70 -3.76 28.53
CA ARG A 1034 46.06 -3.96 27.99
C ARG A 1034 46.85 -2.65 27.91
N LYS A 1035 46.20 -1.52 27.60
CA LYS A 1035 46.83 -0.20 27.54
C LYS A 1035 47.31 0.27 28.91
N TYR A 1036 46.46 0.20 29.93
CA TYR A 1036 46.75 0.76 31.25
C TYR A 1036 47.20 -0.23 32.32
N LYS A 1037 46.97 -1.53 32.13
CA LYS A 1037 47.35 -2.66 33.03
C LYS A 1037 46.71 -2.68 34.42
N ASP A 1038 46.14 -1.56 34.88
CA ASP A 1038 45.44 -1.40 36.17
C ASP A 1038 43.99 -0.94 36.01
#